data_AF-A0A7Y5UQ45-F1
#
_entry.id   AF-A0A7Y5UQ45-F1
#
_cell.length_a   1.000
_cell.length_b   1.000
_cell.length_c   1.000
_cell.angle_alpha   90.00
_cell.angle_beta   90.00
_cell.angle_gamma   90.00
#
_symmetry.space_group_name_H-M   'P 1'
#
loop_
_entity.id
_entity.type
_entity.pdbx_description
1 polymer ?
#
loop_
_entity_poly.entity_id
_entity_poly.type
_entity_poly.pdbx_seq_one_letter_code
_entity_poly.pdbx_strand_id
1 'polypeptide(L)'
;MPVRRPKNLFFVLTLFSSLILLQPSWSKAFENDECLLCHGDASQWDLKDPAQAGLLVLSASHSGNVHEGLSCTDCHEGIEDLPHADPLPKVNCGSCHEDALAAYKKSVHGIEQGDELKGEAATCVSCHGTHDIYPTTDQRSKVHHHNLATTCIQCHQDQALIEKHKMGKQDNVQTYVVSVHGQSNLDDVSSRAATCNDCHGWHDIQKASSPESKVSRQMVAKTCGQCHEDVLEEYYGSVHGNLAKEGNPDVPVCTDCHGEHKISSVQDRESTVSKFHIAETCGKCHENQEIVKKYNIPISSPSTLYRQSVHGKALLSGSNPNAAACQDCHGYHSILGGSDPKSTVNRVHISATCGHCHQDIQKQFDESVHGQAINKGVREAPVCTDCHGEHMILGHLDPESPVYSTRLAKEVCARCHDSVVINRKYDLPGQVVDTFLRSYHGLAGRLGDTNVANCASCHGVHDILPSDDPKSSIYPENLIHTCGKCHANVTPAFVAGMIHVSPKSTEKVVTSYVRSIYIFLIIVSIGGMMLHNLLILGRHIRDKYRSQKVIPHVTRFNGVALVQHLLLTLFFTVLVITGFSLSFPDSLFSQSITSYLGLGESHRSLVHRISGVGLILTTIWHVAAMLFTKRGRAEISALMLRFQDLRDLFRNVGYHIGLCSEKPKFDRYDYSEKIEYWAYLWGSIVMIITGLMMWFPAAVAVYLGITRNWVEVAAVIHYYEAWLATLAILIWHFFFVIFHPEEYPMDVSWLSGKLSVKAMEERHPLELERLAKDGLIHGDLSLHKPRKTEEKREQD
;
A
#
# COMPACT_ATOMS: atom_id res chain seq x y z
N MET A 1 20.69 19.70 -85.12
CA MET A 1 21.05 18.30 -85.47
C MET A 1 21.08 17.50 -84.18
N PRO A 2 20.78 16.19 -84.16
CA PRO A 2 20.18 15.33 -85.20
C PRO A 2 18.62 15.32 -85.08
N VAL A 3 17.76 15.14 -86.11
CA VAL A 3 17.72 14.21 -87.27
C VAL A 3 17.36 12.79 -86.78
N ARG A 4 16.23 12.13 -87.11
CA ARG A 4 15.49 12.04 -88.40
C ARG A 4 14.00 11.64 -88.24
N ARG A 5 13.19 12.26 -89.11
CA ARG A 5 11.80 12.06 -89.59
C ARG A 5 11.08 10.68 -89.49
N PRO A 6 9.71 10.68 -89.50
CA PRO A 6 8.85 9.51 -89.68
C PRO A 6 8.63 9.13 -91.17
N LYS A 7 7.89 8.05 -91.43
CA LYS A 7 7.38 7.67 -92.76
C LYS A 7 5.88 7.35 -92.74
N ASN A 8 5.09 8.21 -93.38
CA ASN A 8 3.82 7.83 -94.02
C ASN A 8 4.14 7.41 -95.47
N LEU A 9 3.48 6.39 -96.03
CA LEU A 9 2.85 6.46 -97.38
C LEU A 9 2.08 5.18 -97.79
N PHE A 10 0.81 5.39 -98.15
CA PHE A 10 0.09 4.89 -99.33
C PHE A 10 0.05 3.39 -99.67
N PHE A 11 -1.20 2.88 -99.77
CA PHE A 11 -1.65 2.22 -101.00
C PHE A 11 -3.02 2.78 -101.42
N VAL A 12 -3.38 2.62 -102.70
CA VAL A 12 -4.32 3.48 -103.45
C VAL A 12 -5.11 2.66 -104.50
N LEU A 13 -6.34 3.09 -104.85
CA LEU A 13 -7.24 2.52 -105.89
C LEU A 13 -7.72 1.08 -105.57
N THR A 14 -8.94 0.60 -105.88
CA THR A 14 -10.14 1.06 -106.63
C THR A 14 -11.39 0.48 -105.90
N LEU A 15 -12.68 0.70 -106.24
CA LEU A 15 -13.32 1.18 -107.48
C LEU A 15 -14.58 2.03 -107.14
N PHE A 16 -15.74 1.74 -107.75
CA PHE A 16 -17.04 2.41 -107.57
C PHE A 16 -18.20 1.39 -107.72
N SER A 17 -19.36 1.74 -107.15
CA SER A 17 -20.73 1.27 -107.48
C SER A 17 -21.38 0.08 -106.75
N SER A 18 -22.67 0.33 -106.43
CA SER A 18 -23.76 -0.57 -106.05
C SER A 18 -23.63 -1.41 -104.76
N LEU A 19 -24.18 -0.90 -103.64
CA LEU A 19 -25.48 -1.41 -103.20
C LEU A 19 -26.32 -0.39 -102.40
N ILE A 20 -27.61 -0.41 -102.73
CA ILE A 20 -28.71 0.43 -102.28
C ILE A 20 -29.17 0.03 -100.85
N LEU A 21 -29.72 1.00 -100.11
CA LEU A 21 -30.51 0.85 -98.85
C LEU A 21 -29.80 0.27 -97.62
N LEU A 22 -29.20 1.15 -96.83
CA LEU A 22 -29.30 1.15 -95.36
C LEU A 22 -29.32 2.61 -94.89
N GLN A 23 -30.51 3.17 -94.69
CA GLN A 23 -30.65 4.41 -93.93
C GLN A 23 -30.30 4.11 -92.47
N PRO A 24 -29.38 4.83 -91.81
CA PRO A 24 -29.33 4.78 -90.36
C PRO A 24 -30.63 5.40 -89.84
N SER A 25 -31.46 4.59 -89.17
CA SER A 25 -32.58 5.10 -88.39
C SER A 25 -32.02 5.90 -87.21
N TRP A 26 -31.79 7.20 -87.43
CA TRP A 26 -31.60 8.14 -86.34
C TRP A 26 -32.91 8.18 -85.56
N SER A 27 -32.93 7.53 -84.39
CA SER A 27 -33.96 7.78 -83.39
C SER A 27 -33.95 9.27 -83.09
N LYS A 28 -35.14 9.87 -83.08
CA LYS A 28 -35.30 11.29 -82.76
C LYS A 28 -34.94 11.44 -81.28
N ALA A 29 -33.78 12.02 -80.98
CA ALA A 29 -33.45 12.37 -79.60
C ALA A 29 -34.39 13.51 -79.18
N PHE A 30 -35.20 13.28 -78.15
CA PHE A 30 -36.07 14.31 -77.58
C PHE A 30 -35.23 15.34 -76.82
N GLU A 31 -35.56 16.63 -76.98
CA GLU A 31 -34.87 17.71 -76.26
C GLU A 31 -35.45 17.88 -74.85
N ASN A 32 -34.65 18.36 -73.89
CA ASN A 32 -35.07 18.52 -72.49
C ASN A 32 -36.34 19.37 -72.34
N ASP A 33 -36.49 20.40 -73.17
CA ASP A 33 -37.67 21.26 -73.20
C ASP A 33 -38.94 20.48 -73.59
N GLU A 34 -38.86 19.49 -74.48
CA GLU A 34 -40.00 18.61 -74.85
C GLU A 34 -40.46 17.77 -73.64
N CYS A 35 -39.54 17.31 -72.80
CA CYS A 35 -39.85 16.60 -71.55
C CYS A 35 -40.46 17.56 -70.49
N LEU A 36 -39.91 18.77 -70.35
CA LEU A 36 -40.33 19.75 -69.35
C LEU A 36 -41.72 20.35 -69.63
N LEU A 37 -42.27 20.23 -70.84
CA LEU A 37 -43.66 20.62 -71.13
C LEU A 37 -44.69 19.87 -70.25
N CYS A 38 -44.43 18.60 -69.91
CA CYS A 38 -45.27 17.80 -69.02
C CYS A 38 -44.68 17.67 -67.62
N HIS A 39 -43.36 17.48 -67.52
CA HIS A 39 -42.70 17.25 -66.23
C HIS A 39 -42.35 18.53 -65.47
N GLY A 40 -42.36 19.71 -66.10
CA GLY A 40 -42.07 21.00 -65.46
C GLY A 40 -43.29 21.72 -64.88
N ASP A 41 -44.51 21.31 -65.25
CA ASP A 41 -45.75 21.95 -64.83
C ASP A 41 -46.38 21.23 -63.62
N ALA A 42 -46.32 21.90 -62.46
CA ALA A 42 -46.90 21.42 -61.21
C ALA A 42 -48.43 21.23 -61.25
N SER A 43 -49.14 21.79 -62.23
CA SER A 43 -50.58 21.62 -62.38
C SER A 43 -50.99 20.29 -63.02
N GLN A 44 -50.05 19.54 -63.61
CA GLN A 44 -50.29 18.22 -64.21
C GLN A 44 -50.31 17.07 -63.18
N TRP A 45 -49.89 17.32 -61.94
CA TRP A 45 -49.57 16.28 -60.95
C TRP A 45 -50.26 16.54 -59.59
N ASP A 46 -50.85 15.51 -58.96
CA ASP A 46 -51.29 15.64 -57.57
C ASP A 46 -50.08 15.55 -56.61
N LEU A 47 -49.60 16.71 -56.17
CA LEU A 47 -48.45 16.81 -55.26
C LEU A 47 -48.70 16.21 -53.86
N LYS A 48 -49.92 15.74 -53.55
CA LYS A 48 -50.20 14.97 -52.33
C LYS A 48 -49.93 13.47 -52.50
N ASP A 49 -49.88 12.97 -53.72
CA ASP A 49 -49.46 11.62 -54.06
C ASP A 49 -47.93 11.61 -54.24
N PRO A 50 -47.15 10.92 -53.38
CA PRO A 50 -45.69 10.87 -53.51
C PRO A 50 -45.20 10.33 -54.86
N ALA A 51 -45.99 9.47 -55.52
CA ALA A 51 -45.63 8.92 -56.83
C ALA A 51 -45.72 10.00 -57.93
N GLN A 52 -46.74 10.86 -57.88
CA GLN A 52 -46.92 11.95 -58.85
C GLN A 52 -46.05 13.17 -58.50
N ALA A 53 -45.87 13.49 -57.22
CA ALA A 53 -44.94 14.52 -56.78
C ALA A 53 -43.49 14.26 -57.25
N GLY A 54 -43.09 12.99 -57.35
CA GLY A 54 -41.79 12.58 -57.90
C GLY A 54 -41.64 12.73 -59.41
N LEU A 55 -42.72 12.98 -60.16
CA LEU A 55 -42.70 13.23 -61.61
C LEU A 55 -42.51 14.72 -61.96
N LEU A 56 -42.61 15.62 -60.98
CA LEU A 56 -42.37 17.05 -61.16
C LEU A 56 -40.87 17.36 -61.12
N VAL A 57 -40.33 17.89 -62.22
CA VAL A 57 -38.96 18.36 -62.38
C VAL A 57 -38.97 19.87 -62.58
N LEU A 58 -38.77 20.63 -61.51
CA LEU A 58 -38.61 22.08 -61.61
C LEU A 58 -37.32 22.40 -62.39
N SER A 59 -37.41 23.26 -63.41
CA SER A 59 -36.24 23.67 -64.21
C SER A 59 -35.11 24.27 -63.37
N ALA A 60 -35.45 24.96 -62.27
CA ALA A 60 -34.48 25.47 -61.30
C ALA A 60 -33.66 24.37 -60.59
N SER A 61 -34.16 23.14 -60.50
CA SER A 61 -33.41 22.00 -59.93
C SER A 61 -32.29 21.52 -60.84
N HIS A 62 -32.36 21.81 -62.14
CA HIS A 62 -31.33 21.38 -63.10
C HIS A 62 -30.08 22.29 -63.06
N SER A 63 -30.19 23.52 -62.55
CA SER A 63 -29.10 24.49 -62.62
C SER A 63 -28.13 24.42 -61.44
N GLY A 64 -26.84 24.31 -61.76
CA GLY A 64 -25.75 24.11 -60.81
C GLY A 64 -25.59 22.67 -60.31
N ASN A 65 -26.31 21.70 -60.89
CA ASN A 65 -26.11 20.28 -60.59
C ASN A 65 -24.90 19.72 -61.39
N VAL A 66 -24.35 18.57 -61.00
CA VAL A 66 -23.15 17.99 -61.65
C VAL A 66 -23.40 17.42 -63.06
N HIS A 67 -24.66 17.36 -63.48
CA HIS A 67 -25.15 16.79 -64.74
C HIS A 67 -25.86 17.82 -65.64
N GLU A 68 -25.71 19.13 -65.39
CA GLU A 68 -26.43 20.21 -66.09
C GLU A 68 -26.19 20.25 -67.61
N GLY A 69 -25.13 19.58 -68.08
CA GLY A 69 -24.81 19.39 -69.49
C GLY A 69 -25.37 18.11 -70.14
N LEU A 70 -26.18 17.31 -69.43
CA LEU A 70 -26.78 16.07 -69.94
C LEU A 70 -28.24 16.27 -70.39
N SER A 71 -28.65 15.50 -71.39
CA SER A 71 -30.04 15.39 -71.81
C SER A 71 -30.83 14.46 -70.88
N CYS A 72 -32.14 14.68 -70.75
CA CYS A 72 -33.02 13.81 -69.96
C CYS A 72 -32.91 12.33 -70.41
N THR A 73 -32.78 12.12 -71.72
CA THR A 73 -32.59 10.84 -72.40
C THR A 73 -31.23 10.17 -72.15
N ASP A 74 -30.21 10.89 -71.65
CA ASP A 74 -28.92 10.30 -71.26
C ASP A 74 -29.03 9.51 -69.94
N CYS A 75 -30.07 9.76 -69.15
CA CYS A 75 -30.38 9.05 -67.90
C CYS A 75 -31.66 8.21 -67.98
N HIS A 76 -32.64 8.66 -68.75
CA HIS A 76 -33.93 7.98 -68.95
C HIS A 76 -33.98 7.27 -70.32
N GLU A 77 -33.56 6.01 -70.31
CA GLU A 77 -33.62 5.12 -71.47
C GLU A 77 -35.05 4.65 -71.78
N GLY A 78 -35.31 4.29 -73.05
CA GLY A 78 -36.55 3.63 -73.48
C GLY A 78 -37.72 4.56 -73.86
N ILE A 79 -37.47 5.85 -74.06
CA ILE A 79 -38.50 6.80 -74.53
C ILE A 79 -38.61 6.73 -76.06
N GLU A 80 -39.70 6.15 -76.57
CA GLU A 80 -39.98 6.07 -78.02
C GLU A 80 -40.94 7.16 -78.52
N ASP A 81 -41.93 7.57 -77.71
CA ASP A 81 -42.95 8.56 -78.03
C ASP A 81 -43.23 9.50 -76.84
N LEU A 82 -43.72 10.72 -77.11
CA LEU A 82 -44.20 11.69 -76.10
C LEU A 82 -45.67 12.07 -76.36
N PRO A 83 -46.56 12.04 -75.34
CA PRO A 83 -46.34 11.52 -73.98
C PRO A 83 -46.17 9.99 -73.98
N HIS A 84 -45.24 9.48 -73.18
CA HIS A 84 -44.97 8.04 -73.07
C HIS A 84 -46.08 7.34 -72.26
N ALA A 85 -46.44 6.11 -72.67
CA ALA A 85 -47.56 5.38 -72.09
C ALA A 85 -47.20 4.59 -70.81
N ASP A 86 -45.98 4.06 -70.73
CA ASP A 86 -45.51 3.25 -69.60
C ASP A 86 -44.60 4.05 -68.66
N PRO A 87 -44.51 3.67 -67.36
CA PRO A 87 -43.51 4.18 -66.45
C PRO A 87 -42.10 3.78 -66.89
N LEU A 88 -41.20 4.75 -66.99
CA LEU A 88 -39.82 4.52 -67.40
C LEU A 88 -39.03 3.68 -66.35
N PRO A 89 -38.03 2.90 -66.78
CA PRO A 89 -37.15 2.19 -65.86
C PRO A 89 -36.41 3.15 -64.92
N LYS A 90 -36.03 2.66 -63.73
CA LYS A 90 -35.22 3.44 -62.78
C LYS A 90 -33.84 3.72 -63.37
N VAL A 91 -33.41 4.98 -63.30
CA VAL A 91 -32.08 5.44 -63.77
C VAL A 91 -30.97 4.59 -63.14
N ASN A 92 -30.09 4.06 -63.97
CA ASN A 92 -28.93 3.27 -63.55
C ASN A 92 -27.65 4.12 -63.56
N CYS A 93 -27.38 4.85 -62.47
CA CYS A 93 -26.19 5.70 -62.36
C CYS A 93 -24.86 4.96 -62.60
N GLY A 94 -24.84 3.63 -62.44
CA GLY A 94 -23.66 2.81 -62.64
C GLY A 94 -23.30 2.54 -64.11
N SER A 95 -24.08 2.99 -65.09
CA SER A 95 -23.68 2.99 -66.51
C SER A 95 -22.51 3.95 -66.77
N CYS A 96 -22.41 5.04 -66.01
CA CYS A 96 -21.33 6.02 -66.07
C CYS A 96 -20.43 6.02 -64.83
N HIS A 97 -20.93 5.58 -63.67
CA HIS A 97 -20.19 5.50 -62.41
C HIS A 97 -19.88 4.06 -61.99
N GLU A 98 -19.23 3.30 -62.86
CA GLU A 98 -18.92 1.87 -62.64
C GLU A 98 -18.17 1.62 -61.31
N ASP A 99 -17.13 2.42 -61.01
CA ASP A 99 -16.34 2.29 -59.77
C ASP A 99 -17.17 2.56 -58.51
N ALA A 100 -18.04 3.58 -58.54
CA ALA A 100 -18.91 3.89 -57.42
C ALA A 100 -19.96 2.80 -57.21
N LEU A 101 -20.52 2.22 -58.28
CA LEU A 101 -21.40 1.07 -58.21
C LEU A 101 -20.67 -0.18 -57.69
N ALA A 102 -19.42 -0.41 -58.10
CA ALA A 102 -18.60 -1.53 -57.65
C ALA A 102 -18.19 -1.42 -56.17
N ALA A 103 -17.98 -0.21 -55.67
CA ALA A 103 -17.83 0.06 -54.24
C ALA A 103 -19.17 -0.13 -53.50
N TYR A 104 -20.26 0.47 -53.98
CA TYR A 104 -21.59 0.39 -53.39
C TYR A 104 -22.06 -1.05 -53.18
N LYS A 105 -21.85 -1.93 -54.18
CA LYS A 105 -22.17 -3.37 -54.11
C LYS A 105 -21.39 -4.14 -53.02
N LYS A 106 -20.31 -3.59 -52.47
CA LYS A 106 -19.57 -4.14 -51.32
C LYS A 106 -20.00 -3.54 -49.98
N SER A 107 -20.75 -2.44 -50.01
CA SER A 107 -21.30 -1.82 -48.80
C SER A 107 -22.44 -2.66 -48.22
N VAL A 108 -22.76 -2.43 -46.95
CA VAL A 108 -23.95 -2.99 -46.31
C VAL A 108 -25.22 -2.62 -47.06
N HIS A 109 -25.35 -1.40 -47.59
CA HIS A 109 -26.54 -1.00 -48.32
C HIS A 109 -26.70 -1.69 -49.68
N GLY A 110 -25.59 -2.01 -50.36
CA GLY A 110 -25.61 -2.71 -51.65
C GLY A 110 -25.70 -4.24 -51.52
N ILE A 111 -25.15 -4.83 -50.45
CA ILE A 111 -25.29 -6.27 -50.17
C ILE A 111 -26.73 -6.58 -49.72
N GLU A 112 -27.28 -5.76 -48.84
CA GLU A 112 -28.58 -5.95 -48.19
C GLU A 112 -29.73 -5.37 -49.06
N GLN A 113 -29.53 -5.24 -50.37
CA GLN A 113 -30.52 -4.67 -51.30
C GLN A 113 -31.50 -5.71 -51.89
N GLY A 114 -31.36 -6.99 -51.52
CA GLY A 114 -32.15 -8.11 -52.03
C GLY A 114 -33.59 -8.21 -51.51
N ASP A 115 -34.32 -9.22 -52.00
CA ASP A 115 -35.77 -9.41 -51.78
C ASP A 115 -36.19 -9.47 -50.30
N GLU A 116 -35.32 -9.94 -49.39
CA GLU A 116 -35.62 -10.01 -47.95
C GLU A 116 -35.90 -8.63 -47.32
N LEU A 117 -35.34 -7.56 -47.90
CA LEU A 117 -35.39 -6.19 -47.35
C LEU A 117 -36.22 -5.22 -48.20
N LYS A 118 -36.92 -5.73 -49.23
CA LYS A 118 -37.93 -5.02 -50.04
C LYS A 118 -37.48 -3.67 -50.63
N GLY A 119 -36.17 -3.47 -50.82
CA GLY A 119 -35.62 -2.21 -51.32
C GLY A 119 -35.61 -1.06 -50.31
N GLU A 120 -35.69 -1.35 -49.00
CA GLU A 120 -35.61 -0.33 -47.94
C GLU A 120 -34.17 0.08 -47.58
N ALA A 121 -33.16 -0.61 -48.13
CA ALA A 121 -31.76 -0.23 -48.02
C ALA A 121 -31.43 1.02 -48.86
N ALA A 122 -30.63 1.93 -48.31
CA ALA A 122 -30.31 3.21 -48.93
C ALA A 122 -29.64 3.06 -50.32
N THR A 123 -30.15 3.79 -51.30
CA THR A 123 -29.71 3.74 -52.71
C THR A 123 -28.82 4.95 -53.05
N CYS A 124 -28.24 4.99 -54.26
CA CYS A 124 -27.56 6.19 -54.76
C CYS A 124 -28.44 7.45 -54.66
N VAL A 125 -29.73 7.33 -55.00
CA VAL A 125 -30.72 8.42 -54.93
C VAL A 125 -30.99 8.85 -53.48
N SER A 126 -30.97 7.91 -52.54
CA SER A 126 -31.19 8.19 -51.11
C SER A 126 -30.12 9.12 -50.53
N CYS A 127 -28.88 9.03 -51.04
CA CYS A 127 -27.77 9.88 -50.59
C CYS A 127 -27.58 11.13 -51.45
N HIS A 128 -27.66 11.01 -52.79
CA HIS A 128 -27.31 12.09 -53.72
C HIS A 128 -28.50 12.93 -54.20
N GLY A 129 -29.73 12.42 -54.12
CA GLY A 129 -30.90 13.01 -54.77
C GLY A 129 -31.20 12.42 -56.16
N THR A 130 -32.14 13.04 -56.87
CA THR A 130 -32.57 12.63 -58.22
C THR A 130 -32.08 13.63 -59.26
N HIS A 131 -32.76 14.78 -59.35
CA HIS A 131 -32.43 15.90 -60.23
C HIS A 131 -31.66 17.02 -59.49
N ASP A 132 -31.49 16.88 -58.17
CA ASP A 132 -30.88 17.81 -57.23
C ASP A 132 -29.46 17.40 -56.80
N ILE A 133 -28.69 16.78 -57.71
CA ILE A 133 -27.34 16.25 -57.44
C ILE A 133 -26.29 17.37 -57.55
N TYR A 134 -26.08 18.10 -56.46
CA TYR A 134 -25.07 19.18 -56.38
C TYR A 134 -23.65 18.65 -56.03
N PRO A 135 -22.57 19.35 -56.43
CA PRO A 135 -21.20 19.02 -56.03
C PRO A 135 -21.04 18.92 -54.51
N THR A 136 -20.12 18.08 -54.01
CA THR A 136 -19.86 17.91 -52.57
C THR A 136 -19.38 19.18 -51.85
N THR A 137 -18.95 20.19 -52.60
CA THR A 137 -18.55 21.52 -52.11
C THR A 137 -19.70 22.54 -52.03
N ASP A 138 -20.88 22.21 -52.56
CA ASP A 138 -22.07 23.06 -52.50
C ASP A 138 -22.88 22.73 -51.24
N GLN A 139 -23.22 23.74 -50.43
CA GLN A 139 -23.99 23.57 -49.19
C GLN A 139 -25.41 23.02 -49.42
N ARG A 140 -25.94 23.07 -50.64
CA ARG A 140 -27.21 22.44 -51.03
C ARG A 140 -27.09 20.93 -51.23
N SER A 141 -25.88 20.39 -51.40
CA SER A 141 -25.67 18.96 -51.63
C SER A 141 -25.98 18.15 -50.37
N LYS A 142 -26.77 17.08 -50.52
CA LYS A 142 -27.05 16.12 -49.44
C LYS A 142 -25.77 15.40 -48.95
N VAL A 143 -24.74 15.35 -49.80
CA VAL A 143 -23.41 14.79 -49.51
C VAL A 143 -22.34 15.86 -49.22
N HIS A 144 -22.74 17.12 -48.96
CA HIS A 144 -21.84 18.13 -48.39
C HIS A 144 -21.42 17.72 -46.98
N HIS A 145 -20.18 18.01 -46.59
CA HIS A 145 -19.59 17.61 -45.29
C HIS A 145 -20.53 17.88 -44.10
N HIS A 146 -21.00 19.12 -43.94
CA HIS A 146 -21.92 19.50 -42.86
C HIS A 146 -23.26 18.73 -42.90
N ASN A 147 -23.76 18.39 -44.09
CA ASN A 147 -25.07 17.75 -44.31
C ASN A 147 -25.03 16.22 -44.20
N LEU A 148 -23.86 15.59 -44.41
CA LEU A 148 -23.68 14.14 -44.45
C LEU A 148 -24.23 13.43 -43.21
N ALA A 149 -24.00 13.99 -42.03
CA ALA A 149 -24.57 13.47 -40.79
C ALA A 149 -26.10 13.42 -40.86
N THR A 150 -26.76 14.52 -41.24
CA THR A 150 -28.22 14.61 -41.39
C THR A 150 -28.75 13.62 -42.43
N THR A 151 -28.05 13.45 -43.55
CA THR A 151 -28.41 12.49 -44.61
C THR A 151 -28.40 11.04 -44.11
N CYS A 152 -27.41 10.64 -43.32
CA CYS A 152 -27.41 9.32 -42.68
C CYS A 152 -28.51 9.22 -41.59
N ILE A 153 -28.67 10.27 -40.79
CA ILE A 153 -29.60 10.33 -39.65
C ILE A 153 -31.06 10.16 -40.08
N GLN A 154 -31.45 10.63 -41.27
CA GLN A 154 -32.81 10.47 -41.81
C GLN A 154 -33.34 9.04 -41.73
N CYS A 155 -32.49 8.02 -42.00
CA CYS A 155 -32.86 6.62 -41.86
C CYS A 155 -32.33 5.99 -40.55
N HIS A 156 -31.10 6.32 -40.13
CA HIS A 156 -30.45 5.68 -38.98
C HIS A 156 -30.93 6.16 -37.59
N GLN A 157 -31.87 7.10 -37.52
CA GLN A 157 -32.59 7.45 -36.27
C GLN A 157 -33.96 6.79 -36.14
N ASP A 158 -34.51 6.22 -37.23
CA ASP A 158 -35.86 5.66 -37.24
C ASP A 158 -35.88 4.31 -36.51
N GLN A 159 -36.49 4.31 -35.32
CA GLN A 159 -36.59 3.12 -34.48
C GLN A 159 -37.36 1.98 -35.17
N ALA A 160 -38.32 2.27 -36.04
CA ALA A 160 -39.04 1.24 -36.78
C ALA A 160 -38.12 0.53 -37.80
N LEU A 161 -37.23 1.27 -38.47
CA LEU A 161 -36.20 0.68 -39.34
C LEU A 161 -35.13 -0.06 -38.53
N ILE A 162 -34.67 0.51 -37.41
CA ILE A 162 -33.65 -0.11 -36.55
C ILE A 162 -34.14 -1.43 -35.98
N GLU A 163 -35.38 -1.50 -35.46
CA GLU A 163 -35.95 -2.72 -34.88
C GLU A 163 -36.23 -3.79 -35.95
N LYS A 164 -36.84 -3.39 -37.07
CA LYS A 164 -37.20 -4.29 -38.17
C LYS A 164 -35.97 -4.95 -38.80
N HIS A 165 -34.93 -4.16 -39.04
CA HIS A 165 -33.71 -4.59 -39.75
C HIS A 165 -32.53 -4.88 -38.81
N LYS A 166 -32.75 -4.79 -37.49
CA LYS A 166 -31.77 -5.05 -36.41
C LYS A 166 -30.47 -4.25 -36.58
N MET A 167 -30.59 -2.96 -36.92
CA MET A 167 -29.47 -2.07 -37.27
C MET A 167 -28.64 -1.62 -36.04
N GLY A 168 -27.92 -2.53 -35.41
CA GLY A 168 -26.96 -2.20 -34.35
C GLY A 168 -27.60 -1.72 -33.04
N LYS A 169 -26.90 -0.84 -32.32
CA LYS A 169 -27.40 -0.21 -31.06
C LYS A 169 -28.35 0.95 -31.41
N GLN A 170 -29.49 1.02 -30.71
CA GLN A 170 -30.58 1.96 -30.97
C GLN A 170 -30.23 3.46 -30.77
N ASP A 171 -29.09 3.78 -30.15
CA ASP A 171 -28.70 5.12 -29.71
C ASP A 171 -27.44 5.70 -30.42
N ASN A 172 -26.90 5.03 -31.44
CA ASN A 172 -25.67 5.46 -32.15
C ASN A 172 -25.76 6.89 -32.72
N VAL A 173 -26.91 7.28 -33.29
CA VAL A 173 -27.14 8.65 -33.76
C VAL A 173 -27.16 9.65 -32.61
N GLN A 174 -27.93 9.36 -31.56
CA GLN A 174 -28.11 10.26 -30.42
C GLN A 174 -26.79 10.48 -29.66
N THR A 175 -25.96 9.43 -29.57
CA THR A 175 -24.63 9.48 -28.96
C THR A 175 -23.61 10.23 -29.82
N TYR A 176 -23.65 10.08 -31.15
CA TYR A 176 -22.84 10.90 -32.07
C TYR A 176 -23.20 12.38 -31.96
N VAL A 177 -24.48 12.75 -31.97
CA VAL A 177 -24.93 14.15 -31.91
C VAL A 177 -24.42 14.89 -30.65
N VAL A 178 -24.27 14.19 -29.52
CA VAL A 178 -23.74 14.76 -28.27
C VAL A 178 -22.23 14.57 -28.09
N SER A 179 -21.54 13.97 -29.06
CA SER A 179 -20.08 13.84 -29.07
C SER A 179 -19.40 15.16 -29.46
N VAL A 180 -18.11 15.28 -29.19
CA VAL A 180 -17.31 16.45 -29.62
C VAL A 180 -17.32 16.63 -31.14
N HIS A 181 -17.41 15.54 -31.92
CA HIS A 181 -17.49 15.62 -33.37
C HIS A 181 -18.86 16.08 -33.84
N GLY A 182 -19.94 15.51 -33.28
CA GLY A 182 -21.31 15.90 -33.60
C GLY A 182 -21.61 17.34 -33.25
N GLN A 183 -21.27 17.78 -32.03
CA GLN A 183 -21.42 19.17 -31.59
C GLN A 183 -20.62 20.13 -32.47
N SER A 184 -19.32 19.85 -32.69
CA SER A 184 -18.49 20.71 -33.54
C SER A 184 -18.95 20.78 -35.00
N ASN A 185 -19.61 19.75 -35.54
CA ASN A 185 -20.20 19.81 -36.88
C ASN A 185 -21.53 20.57 -36.92
N LEU A 186 -22.30 20.58 -35.81
CA LEU A 186 -23.58 21.30 -35.71
C LEU A 186 -23.38 22.80 -35.43
N ASP A 187 -22.40 23.15 -34.59
CA ASP A 187 -22.16 24.53 -34.15
C ASP A 187 -21.47 25.40 -35.23
N ASP A 188 -20.71 24.81 -36.15
CA ASP A 188 -20.00 25.51 -37.23
C ASP A 188 -20.09 24.76 -38.57
N VAL A 189 -20.71 25.41 -39.57
CA VAL A 189 -20.89 24.89 -40.94
C VAL A 189 -19.55 24.73 -41.69
N SER A 190 -18.51 25.46 -41.28
CA SER A 190 -17.14 25.37 -41.81
C SER A 190 -16.25 24.35 -41.08
N SER A 191 -16.80 23.70 -40.05
CA SER A 191 -16.11 22.70 -39.24
C SER A 191 -15.67 21.49 -40.07
N ARG A 192 -14.46 21.01 -39.76
CA ARG A 192 -13.87 19.78 -40.31
C ARG A 192 -13.95 18.63 -39.31
N ALA A 193 -14.91 18.68 -38.38
CA ALA A 193 -15.16 17.63 -37.41
C ALA A 193 -15.64 16.34 -38.10
N ALA A 194 -15.14 15.19 -37.68
CA ALA A 194 -15.39 13.92 -38.36
C ALA A 194 -16.87 13.54 -38.40
N THR A 195 -17.37 13.28 -39.60
CA THR A 195 -18.74 12.85 -39.87
C THR A 195 -18.83 11.34 -40.13
N CYS A 196 -20.03 10.80 -40.37
CA CYS A 196 -20.26 9.35 -40.37
C CYS A 196 -19.38 8.60 -41.40
N ASN A 197 -19.19 9.15 -42.58
CA ASN A 197 -18.42 8.58 -43.70
C ASN A 197 -16.89 8.65 -43.50
N ASP A 198 -16.39 9.61 -42.73
CA ASP A 198 -14.96 9.71 -42.40
C ASP A 198 -14.52 8.46 -41.62
N CYS A 199 -15.38 8.03 -40.68
CA CYS A 199 -15.20 6.77 -39.94
C CYS A 199 -15.62 5.53 -40.75
N HIS A 200 -16.83 5.51 -41.34
CA HIS A 200 -17.44 4.28 -41.87
C HIS A 200 -17.12 3.96 -43.34
N GLY A 201 -16.72 4.94 -44.15
CA GLY A 201 -16.63 4.81 -45.61
C GLY A 201 -17.69 5.62 -46.35
N TRP A 202 -17.55 5.71 -47.67
CA TRP A 202 -18.42 6.49 -48.56
C TRP A 202 -19.40 5.55 -49.29
N HIS A 203 -19.01 5.08 -50.48
CA HIS A 203 -19.70 3.99 -51.18
C HIS A 203 -19.29 2.62 -50.64
N ASP A 204 -18.33 2.52 -49.72
CA ASP A 204 -17.69 1.29 -49.24
C ASP A 204 -18.02 0.95 -47.77
N ILE A 205 -19.15 1.46 -47.25
CA ILE A 205 -19.57 1.29 -45.84
C ILE A 205 -19.75 -0.20 -45.48
N GLN A 206 -18.85 -0.76 -44.68
CA GLN A 206 -18.83 -2.18 -44.32
C GLN A 206 -19.07 -2.43 -42.83
N LYS A 207 -19.65 -3.60 -42.51
CA LYS A 207 -19.84 -4.08 -41.12
C LYS A 207 -18.49 -4.08 -40.39
N ALA A 208 -18.46 -3.66 -39.12
CA ALA A 208 -17.22 -3.58 -38.32
C ALA A 208 -16.50 -4.93 -38.11
N SER A 209 -17.18 -6.05 -38.36
CA SER A 209 -16.59 -7.40 -38.38
C SER A 209 -15.81 -7.72 -39.66
N SER A 210 -15.93 -6.90 -40.72
CA SER A 210 -15.16 -7.03 -41.95
C SER A 210 -13.73 -6.49 -41.73
N PRO A 211 -12.66 -7.24 -42.04
CA PRO A 211 -11.28 -6.75 -41.93
C PRO A 211 -11.05 -5.44 -42.70
N GLU A 212 -11.65 -5.33 -43.89
CA GLU A 212 -11.56 -4.19 -44.79
C GLU A 212 -12.40 -2.99 -44.34
N SER A 213 -13.22 -3.12 -43.29
CA SER A 213 -13.96 -1.98 -42.73
C SER A 213 -13.02 -1.00 -42.02
N LYS A 214 -13.19 0.29 -42.28
CA LYS A 214 -12.48 1.37 -41.60
C LYS A 214 -12.74 1.41 -40.09
N VAL A 215 -13.88 0.89 -39.63
CA VAL A 215 -14.21 0.75 -38.20
C VAL A 215 -13.91 -0.65 -37.64
N SER A 216 -13.19 -1.50 -38.37
CA SER A 216 -12.69 -2.77 -37.82
C SER A 216 -11.64 -2.52 -36.74
N ARG A 217 -11.54 -3.40 -35.74
CA ARG A 217 -10.65 -3.20 -34.56
C ARG A 217 -9.19 -2.91 -34.95
N GLN A 218 -8.70 -3.50 -36.05
CA GLN A 218 -7.34 -3.28 -36.55
C GLN A 218 -7.19 -1.93 -37.31
N MET A 219 -8.27 -1.39 -37.85
CA MET A 219 -8.26 -0.16 -38.64
C MET A 219 -8.61 1.10 -37.82
N VAL A 220 -9.33 0.97 -36.69
CA VAL A 220 -9.74 2.09 -35.81
C VAL A 220 -8.63 3.13 -35.60
N ALA A 221 -7.42 2.69 -35.20
CA ALA A 221 -6.31 3.61 -34.94
C ALA A 221 -5.91 4.41 -36.20
N LYS A 222 -5.84 3.77 -37.37
CA LYS A 222 -5.54 4.44 -38.64
C LYS A 222 -6.66 5.38 -39.06
N THR A 223 -7.92 5.03 -38.79
CA THR A 223 -9.09 5.84 -39.12
C THR A 223 -9.11 7.13 -38.30
N CYS A 224 -8.92 7.05 -36.98
CA CYS A 224 -8.77 8.25 -36.14
C CYS A 224 -7.54 9.09 -36.54
N GLY A 225 -6.43 8.43 -36.89
CA GLY A 225 -5.19 9.08 -37.32
C GLY A 225 -5.22 9.80 -38.66
N GLN A 226 -6.30 9.70 -39.45
CA GLN A 226 -6.46 10.52 -40.67
C GLN A 226 -6.58 12.01 -40.34
N CYS A 227 -7.07 12.35 -39.14
CA CYS A 227 -7.14 13.72 -38.61
C CYS A 227 -6.25 13.93 -37.38
N HIS A 228 -5.85 12.86 -36.69
CA HIS A 228 -5.02 12.89 -35.48
C HIS A 228 -3.66 12.20 -35.70
N GLU A 229 -2.91 12.63 -36.73
CA GLU A 229 -1.65 12.00 -37.16
C GLU A 229 -0.61 11.96 -36.01
N ASP A 230 -0.33 13.09 -35.36
CA ASP A 230 0.62 13.17 -34.22
C ASP A 230 0.26 12.19 -33.08
N VAL A 231 -1.04 12.09 -32.77
CA VAL A 231 -1.55 11.20 -31.72
C VAL A 231 -1.45 9.73 -32.14
N LEU A 232 -1.63 9.44 -33.43
CA LEU A 232 -1.43 8.10 -33.97
C LEU A 232 0.04 7.69 -33.86
N GLU A 233 0.99 8.60 -34.15
CA GLU A 233 2.43 8.34 -33.97
C GLU A 233 2.77 8.05 -32.49
N GLU A 234 2.29 8.88 -31.56
CA GLU A 234 2.47 8.66 -30.12
C GLU A 234 1.90 7.31 -29.65
N TYR A 235 0.63 7.03 -29.98
CA TYR A 235 -0.04 5.79 -29.64
C TYR A 235 0.73 4.59 -30.19
N TYR A 236 1.19 4.67 -31.43
CA TYR A 236 1.99 3.63 -32.07
C TYR A 236 3.43 3.50 -31.55
N GLY A 237 3.93 4.46 -30.79
CA GLY A 237 5.14 4.33 -29.98
C GLY A 237 4.90 3.67 -28.62
N SER A 238 3.66 3.60 -28.14
CA SER A 238 3.29 2.99 -26.86
C SER A 238 3.27 1.45 -26.89
N VAL A 239 3.24 0.83 -25.71
CA VAL A 239 3.10 -0.63 -25.57
C VAL A 239 1.78 -1.12 -26.19
N HIS A 240 0.67 -0.39 -26.01
CA HIS A 240 -0.63 -0.76 -26.57
C HIS A 240 -0.65 -0.66 -28.09
N GLY A 241 -0.24 0.48 -28.66
CA GLY A 241 -0.29 0.70 -30.09
C GLY A 241 0.73 -0.11 -30.88
N ASN A 242 1.87 -0.45 -30.28
CA ASN A 242 2.83 -1.38 -30.88
C ASN A 242 2.20 -2.79 -31.05
N LEU A 243 1.67 -3.36 -29.96
CA LEU A 243 0.97 -4.65 -30.01
C LEU A 243 -0.28 -4.62 -30.89
N ALA A 244 -0.98 -3.48 -30.99
CA ALA A 244 -2.11 -3.32 -31.89
C ALA A 244 -1.70 -3.36 -33.37
N LYS A 245 -0.52 -2.85 -33.75
CA LYS A 245 0.03 -3.02 -35.11
C LYS A 245 0.31 -4.48 -35.45
N GLU A 246 0.72 -5.28 -34.46
CA GLU A 246 0.94 -6.72 -34.60
C GLU A 246 -0.38 -7.51 -34.71
N GLY A 247 -1.53 -6.85 -34.64
CA GLY A 247 -2.86 -7.46 -34.77
C GLY A 247 -3.38 -8.11 -33.49
N ASN A 248 -2.77 -7.84 -32.33
CA ASN A 248 -3.20 -8.39 -31.06
C ASN A 248 -4.61 -7.86 -30.68
N PRO A 249 -5.63 -8.74 -30.49
CA PRO A 249 -6.98 -8.30 -30.18
C PRO A 249 -7.17 -7.82 -28.74
N ASP A 250 -6.31 -8.25 -27.80
CA ASP A 250 -6.49 -8.05 -26.35
C ASP A 250 -6.03 -6.67 -25.85
N VAL A 251 -5.34 -5.89 -26.69
CA VAL A 251 -4.86 -4.55 -26.35
C VAL A 251 -5.88 -3.48 -26.75
N PRO A 252 -5.98 -2.37 -26.00
CA PRO A 252 -6.96 -1.33 -26.27
C PRO A 252 -6.59 -0.49 -27.49
N VAL A 253 -7.58 -0.22 -28.35
CA VAL A 253 -7.52 0.79 -29.42
C VAL A 253 -8.30 2.05 -29.02
N CYS A 254 -8.25 3.10 -29.84
CA CYS A 254 -8.82 4.42 -29.53
C CYS A 254 -10.25 4.38 -28.96
N THR A 255 -11.12 3.54 -29.52
CA THR A 255 -12.53 3.40 -29.11
C THR A 255 -12.74 2.67 -27.79
N ASP A 256 -11.81 1.81 -27.35
CA ASP A 256 -11.91 1.15 -26.03
C ASP A 256 -11.72 2.16 -24.88
N CYS A 257 -10.96 3.24 -25.14
CA CYS A 257 -10.72 4.33 -24.21
C CYS A 257 -11.72 5.48 -24.39
N HIS A 258 -11.88 6.02 -25.60
CA HIS A 258 -12.69 7.22 -25.88
C HIS A 258 -14.18 6.94 -26.15
N GLY A 259 -14.56 5.68 -26.36
CA GLY A 259 -15.88 5.29 -26.85
C GLY A 259 -15.95 5.28 -28.39
N GLU A 260 -17.09 4.80 -28.90
CA GLU A 260 -17.36 4.64 -30.34
C GLU A 260 -18.01 5.92 -30.90
N HIS A 261 -19.34 6.05 -30.76
CA HIS A 261 -20.09 7.23 -31.20
C HIS A 261 -20.13 8.33 -30.13
N LYS A 262 -20.06 7.98 -28.83
CA LYS A 262 -20.06 8.94 -27.71
C LYS A 262 -18.66 9.39 -27.31
N ILE A 263 -17.93 10.04 -28.22
CA ILE A 263 -16.60 10.61 -27.92
C ILE A 263 -16.79 11.94 -27.18
N SER A 264 -16.57 11.95 -25.86
CA SER A 264 -16.63 13.17 -25.02
C SER A 264 -15.25 13.84 -24.88
N SER A 265 -15.27 15.16 -24.66
CA SER A 265 -14.06 15.95 -24.34
C SER A 265 -13.36 15.42 -23.08
N VAL A 266 -12.02 15.51 -23.02
CA VAL A 266 -11.26 15.11 -21.82
C VAL A 266 -11.51 16.00 -20.60
N GLN A 267 -12.05 17.21 -20.82
CA GLN A 267 -12.50 18.12 -19.75
C GLN A 267 -13.92 17.81 -19.24
N ASP A 268 -14.72 17.05 -19.99
CA ASP A 268 -16.03 16.56 -19.50
C ASP A 268 -15.79 15.54 -18.38
N ARG A 269 -16.43 15.77 -17.22
CA ARG A 269 -16.33 14.88 -16.06
C ARG A 269 -16.77 13.46 -16.41
N GLU A 270 -17.82 13.34 -17.21
CA GLU A 270 -18.45 12.07 -17.59
C GLU A 270 -17.76 11.37 -18.78
N SER A 271 -16.69 11.98 -19.32
CA SER A 271 -15.83 11.32 -20.31
C SER A 271 -15.08 10.15 -19.68
N THR A 272 -15.02 9.03 -20.39
CA THR A 272 -14.29 7.82 -19.98
C THR A 272 -12.80 8.04 -19.79
N VAL A 273 -12.23 9.05 -20.47
CA VAL A 273 -10.82 9.46 -20.37
C VAL A 273 -10.59 10.66 -19.46
N SER A 274 -11.63 11.16 -18.79
CA SER A 274 -11.49 12.23 -17.78
C SER A 274 -10.64 11.75 -16.60
N LYS A 275 -10.03 12.67 -15.85
CA LYS A 275 -9.27 12.32 -14.64
C LYS A 275 -10.09 11.51 -13.63
N PHE A 276 -11.42 11.70 -13.59
CA PHE A 276 -12.30 11.00 -12.65
C PHE A 276 -12.62 9.55 -13.07
N HIS A 277 -12.68 9.24 -14.37
CA HIS A 277 -13.07 7.93 -14.89
C HIS A 277 -11.91 7.10 -15.47
N ILE A 278 -10.76 7.70 -15.76
CA ILE A 278 -9.60 7.03 -16.37
C ILE A 278 -9.15 5.75 -15.63
N ALA A 279 -9.20 5.75 -14.29
CA ALA A 279 -8.85 4.57 -13.49
C ALA A 279 -9.79 3.39 -13.78
N GLU A 280 -11.08 3.65 -14.04
CA GLU A 280 -12.02 2.61 -14.48
C GLU A 280 -11.75 2.15 -15.90
N THR A 281 -11.47 3.09 -16.80
CA THR A 281 -11.15 2.80 -18.21
C THR A 281 -9.91 1.91 -18.36
N CYS A 282 -8.82 2.20 -17.64
CA CYS A 282 -7.67 1.30 -17.57
C CYS A 282 -8.02 -0.03 -16.87
N GLY A 283 -8.86 0.03 -15.83
CA GLY A 283 -9.27 -1.14 -15.05
C GLY A 283 -9.98 -2.23 -15.86
N LYS A 284 -10.76 -1.87 -16.90
CA LYS A 284 -11.42 -2.82 -17.82
C LYS A 284 -10.48 -3.92 -18.34
N CYS A 285 -9.21 -3.59 -18.59
CA CYS A 285 -8.19 -4.53 -19.02
C CYS A 285 -7.21 -4.90 -17.89
N HIS A 286 -6.77 -3.95 -17.07
CA HIS A 286 -5.73 -4.18 -16.05
C HIS A 286 -6.23 -4.83 -14.75
N GLU A 287 -7.55 -4.97 -14.55
CA GLU A 287 -8.12 -5.82 -13.49
C GLU A 287 -8.59 -7.19 -14.03
N ASN A 288 -8.65 -7.36 -15.36
CA ASN A 288 -9.05 -8.61 -16.00
C ASN A 288 -7.98 -9.70 -15.76
N GLN A 289 -8.36 -10.70 -14.96
CA GLN A 289 -7.46 -11.78 -14.53
C GLN A 289 -6.96 -12.67 -15.68
N GLU A 290 -7.66 -12.75 -16.81
CA GLU A 290 -7.21 -13.51 -17.98
C GLU A 290 -6.10 -12.75 -18.72
N ILE A 291 -6.30 -11.44 -18.96
CA ILE A 291 -5.31 -10.56 -19.59
C ILE A 291 -4.06 -10.45 -18.70
N VAL A 292 -4.24 -10.17 -17.40
CA VAL A 292 -3.13 -10.04 -16.43
C VAL A 292 -2.26 -11.30 -16.40
N LYS A 293 -2.86 -12.50 -16.42
CA LYS A 293 -2.12 -13.77 -16.46
C LYS A 293 -1.48 -14.03 -17.82
N LYS A 294 -2.20 -13.79 -18.92
CA LYS A 294 -1.73 -14.04 -20.30
C LYS A 294 -0.48 -13.21 -20.64
N TYR A 295 -0.44 -11.95 -20.20
CA TYR A 295 0.66 -11.02 -20.46
C TYR A 295 1.62 -10.83 -19.27
N ASN A 296 1.44 -11.60 -18.18
CA ASN A 296 2.24 -11.53 -16.95
C ASN A 296 2.40 -10.08 -16.43
N ILE A 297 1.28 -9.35 -16.35
CA ILE A 297 1.26 -7.95 -15.92
C ILE A 297 1.64 -7.89 -14.42
N PRO A 298 2.68 -7.13 -14.01
CA PRO A 298 3.25 -7.23 -12.66
C PRO A 298 2.32 -6.92 -11.49
N ILE A 299 1.25 -6.14 -11.73
CA ILE A 299 0.32 -5.66 -10.70
C ILE A 299 -1.10 -6.06 -11.09
N SER A 300 -1.74 -6.88 -10.26
CA SER A 300 -3.16 -7.17 -10.36
C SER A 300 -3.99 -6.03 -9.77
N SER A 301 -5.01 -5.55 -10.50
CA SER A 301 -5.99 -4.56 -10.02
C SER A 301 -5.41 -3.21 -9.56
N PRO A 302 -4.56 -2.53 -10.37
CA PRO A 302 -3.92 -1.27 -10.00
C PRO A 302 -4.93 -0.13 -9.77
N SER A 303 -6.07 -0.14 -10.46
CA SER A 303 -7.13 0.87 -10.31
C SER A 303 -7.85 0.76 -8.96
N THR A 304 -8.11 -0.44 -8.46
CA THR A 304 -8.63 -0.67 -7.11
C THR A 304 -7.66 -0.15 -6.04
N LEU A 305 -6.36 -0.37 -6.21
CA LEU A 305 -5.32 0.16 -5.32
C LEU A 305 -5.26 1.70 -5.39
N TYR A 306 -5.31 2.27 -6.60
CA TYR A 306 -5.33 3.71 -6.82
C TYR A 306 -6.50 4.40 -6.11
N ARG A 307 -7.71 3.83 -6.17
CA ARG A 307 -8.91 4.34 -5.46
C ARG A 307 -8.71 4.42 -3.93
N GLN A 308 -7.78 3.65 -3.36
CA GLN A 308 -7.45 3.66 -1.93
C GLN A 308 -6.29 4.62 -1.57
N SER A 309 -5.50 5.04 -2.56
CA SER A 309 -4.40 6.00 -2.37
C SER A 309 -4.88 7.40 -1.96
N VAL A 310 -3.97 8.23 -1.45
CA VAL A 310 -4.24 9.65 -1.17
C VAL A 310 -4.66 10.42 -2.42
N HIS A 311 -4.09 10.11 -3.59
CA HIS A 311 -4.44 10.77 -4.84
C HIS A 311 -5.84 10.39 -5.31
N GLY A 312 -6.15 9.08 -5.37
CA GLY A 312 -7.47 8.59 -5.76
C GLY A 312 -8.58 9.06 -4.82
N LYS A 313 -8.34 9.03 -3.51
CA LYS A 313 -9.29 9.59 -2.51
C LYS A 313 -9.51 11.09 -2.71
N ALA A 314 -8.45 11.87 -2.92
CA ALA A 314 -8.55 13.32 -3.10
C ALA A 314 -9.25 13.71 -4.41
N LEU A 315 -9.00 12.97 -5.49
CA LEU A 315 -9.60 13.20 -6.80
C LEU A 315 -11.08 12.81 -6.83
N LEU A 316 -11.41 11.60 -6.37
CA LEU A 316 -12.76 11.03 -6.47
C LEU A 316 -13.74 11.67 -5.48
N SER A 317 -13.27 12.12 -4.31
CA SER A 317 -14.08 12.95 -3.40
C SER A 317 -14.29 14.38 -3.90
N GLY A 318 -13.56 14.82 -4.94
CA GLY A 318 -13.56 16.20 -5.42
C GLY A 318 -12.81 17.18 -4.51
N SER A 319 -12.17 16.73 -3.42
CA SER A 319 -11.44 17.63 -2.51
C SER A 319 -10.20 18.25 -3.16
N ASN A 320 -9.60 17.59 -4.15
CA ASN A 320 -8.59 18.18 -5.02
C ASN A 320 -8.74 17.66 -6.47
N PRO A 321 -9.33 18.43 -7.40
CA PRO A 321 -9.46 18.03 -8.80
C PRO A 321 -8.12 17.96 -9.56
N ASN A 322 -7.05 18.53 -8.98
CA ASN A 322 -5.69 18.49 -9.54
C ASN A 322 -4.85 17.33 -8.97
N ALA A 323 -5.42 16.45 -8.15
CA ALA A 323 -4.73 15.25 -7.68
C ALA A 323 -4.37 14.32 -8.85
N ALA A 324 -3.20 13.67 -8.77
CA ALA A 324 -2.67 12.86 -9.86
C ALA A 324 -3.55 11.63 -10.17
N ALA A 325 -3.84 11.43 -11.45
CA ALA A 325 -4.52 10.27 -12.02
C ALA A 325 -3.52 9.38 -12.78
N CYS A 326 -3.99 8.24 -13.31
CA CYS A 326 -3.14 7.24 -13.95
C CYS A 326 -2.25 7.82 -15.07
N GLN A 327 -2.81 8.69 -15.91
CA GLN A 327 -2.10 9.34 -17.02
C GLN A 327 -1.04 10.36 -16.59
N ASP A 328 -1.18 10.97 -15.39
CA ASP A 328 -0.18 11.92 -14.88
C ASP A 328 1.14 11.22 -14.51
N CYS A 329 1.08 9.90 -14.24
CA CYS A 329 2.26 9.07 -14.02
C CYS A 329 2.69 8.31 -15.29
N HIS A 330 1.75 7.71 -16.04
CA HIS A 330 2.05 6.77 -17.14
C HIS A 330 2.07 7.39 -18.55
N GLY A 331 1.65 8.65 -18.71
CA GLY A 331 1.37 9.26 -20.01
C GLY A 331 -0.05 8.98 -20.52
N TYR A 332 -0.39 9.61 -21.66
CA TYR A 332 -1.75 9.61 -22.22
C TYR A 332 -1.87 8.59 -23.35
N HIS A 333 -1.28 8.89 -24.51
CA HIS A 333 -1.23 7.99 -25.67
C HIS A 333 0.12 7.26 -25.76
N SER A 334 1.18 7.89 -25.27
CA SER A 334 2.57 7.43 -25.25
C SER A 334 2.92 6.56 -24.02
N ILE A 335 2.04 5.59 -23.67
CA ILE A 335 2.21 4.72 -22.49
C ILE A 335 3.36 3.70 -22.70
N LEU A 336 4.47 3.89 -21.98
CA LEU A 336 5.67 3.05 -22.05
C LEU A 336 5.87 2.23 -20.76
N GLY A 337 6.30 0.97 -20.91
CA GLY A 337 6.61 0.11 -19.76
C GLY A 337 7.81 0.63 -18.96
N GLY A 338 7.81 0.45 -17.62
CA GLY A 338 8.81 1.04 -16.72
C GLY A 338 10.26 0.56 -16.89
N SER A 339 10.50 -0.46 -17.73
CA SER A 339 11.86 -0.85 -18.16
C SER A 339 12.41 0.02 -19.30
N ASP A 340 11.55 0.70 -20.05
CA ASP A 340 11.94 1.57 -21.16
C ASP A 340 12.60 2.85 -20.62
N PRO A 341 13.82 3.23 -21.07
CA PRO A 341 14.51 4.43 -20.63
C PRO A 341 13.75 5.74 -20.86
N LYS A 342 12.79 5.79 -21.79
CA LYS A 342 11.94 6.97 -22.07
C LYS A 342 10.66 7.01 -21.23
N SER A 343 10.31 5.92 -20.52
CA SER A 343 9.11 5.88 -19.70
C SER A 343 9.23 6.87 -18.52
N THR A 344 8.14 7.58 -18.25
CA THR A 344 7.98 8.42 -17.04
C THR A 344 8.04 7.57 -15.77
N VAL A 345 7.47 6.36 -15.80
CA VAL A 345 7.57 5.39 -14.69
C VAL A 345 8.87 4.57 -14.71
N ASN A 346 9.89 4.99 -15.47
CA ASN A 346 11.23 4.41 -15.31
C ASN A 346 11.83 4.79 -13.96
N ARG A 347 12.52 3.86 -13.30
CA ARG A 347 13.15 4.06 -11.98
C ARG A 347 13.97 5.36 -11.87
N VAL A 348 14.71 5.75 -12.91
CA VAL A 348 15.51 7.00 -12.87
C VAL A 348 14.68 8.28 -13.06
N HIS A 349 13.44 8.18 -13.53
CA HIS A 349 12.53 9.30 -13.77
C HIS A 349 11.48 9.50 -12.67
N ILE A 350 11.30 8.53 -11.75
CA ILE A 350 10.31 8.61 -10.66
C ILE A 350 10.38 9.93 -9.87
N SER A 351 11.58 10.45 -9.57
CA SER A 351 11.76 11.75 -8.91
C SER A 351 11.08 12.87 -9.70
N ALA A 352 11.37 12.99 -11.00
CA ALA A 352 10.79 14.00 -11.88
C ALA A 352 9.28 13.80 -12.10
N THR A 353 8.81 12.55 -12.20
CA THR A 353 7.38 12.26 -12.37
C THR A 353 6.55 12.66 -11.14
N CYS A 354 7.02 12.37 -9.94
CA CYS A 354 6.42 12.94 -8.72
C CYS A 354 6.61 14.47 -8.67
N GLY A 355 7.76 14.95 -9.15
CA GLY A 355 8.17 16.34 -9.20
C GLY A 355 7.27 17.26 -10.02
N HIS A 356 6.54 16.75 -11.03
CA HIS A 356 5.54 17.55 -11.78
C HIS A 356 4.57 18.31 -10.84
N CYS A 357 4.15 17.67 -9.74
CA CYS A 357 3.32 18.30 -8.70
C CYS A 357 4.10 18.60 -7.41
N HIS A 358 5.18 17.88 -7.11
CA HIS A 358 5.93 17.99 -5.84
C HIS A 358 7.34 18.57 -6.03
N GLN A 359 7.47 19.67 -6.76
CA GLN A 359 8.74 20.28 -7.19
C GLN A 359 9.72 20.56 -6.04
N ASP A 360 9.25 21.09 -4.91
CA ASP A 360 10.09 21.36 -3.74
C ASP A 360 10.66 20.08 -3.11
N ILE A 361 9.87 18.99 -3.11
CA ILE A 361 10.27 17.68 -2.58
C ILE A 361 11.22 16.99 -3.55
N GLN A 362 10.97 17.08 -4.86
CA GLN A 362 11.90 16.59 -5.89
C GLN A 362 13.27 17.22 -5.68
N LYS A 363 13.34 18.55 -5.52
CA LYS A 363 14.61 19.26 -5.30
C LYS A 363 15.34 18.77 -4.03
N GLN A 364 14.64 18.60 -2.91
CA GLN A 364 15.23 18.05 -1.69
C GLN A 364 15.78 16.63 -1.90
N PHE A 365 15.00 15.77 -2.57
CA PHE A 365 15.40 14.40 -2.86
C PHE A 365 16.59 14.32 -3.82
N ASP A 366 16.61 15.14 -4.87
CA ASP A 366 17.70 15.17 -5.86
C ASP A 366 19.02 15.67 -5.25
N GLU A 367 18.97 16.54 -4.21
CA GLU A 367 20.12 16.95 -3.40
C GLU A 367 20.60 15.85 -2.42
N SER A 368 19.74 14.91 -2.02
CA SER A 368 20.04 13.84 -1.04
C SER A 368 21.03 12.77 -1.55
N VAL A 369 21.58 11.96 -0.65
CA VAL A 369 22.45 10.83 -1.00
C VAL A 369 21.76 9.80 -1.90
N HIS A 370 20.44 9.62 -1.77
CA HIS A 370 19.67 8.68 -2.58
C HIS A 370 19.42 9.21 -4.00
N GLY A 371 18.97 10.46 -4.12
CA GLY A 371 18.78 11.11 -5.42
C GLY A 371 20.10 11.25 -6.19
N GLN A 372 21.17 11.70 -5.52
CA GLN A 372 22.50 11.74 -6.11
C GLN A 372 23.01 10.36 -6.57
N ALA A 373 22.69 9.28 -5.85
CA ALA A 373 23.09 7.93 -6.23
C ALA A 373 22.31 7.44 -7.47
N ILE A 374 20.99 7.66 -7.53
CA ILE A 374 20.17 7.37 -8.72
C ILE A 374 20.67 8.15 -9.94
N ASN A 375 20.97 9.45 -9.77
CA ASN A 375 21.50 10.31 -10.84
C ASN A 375 22.91 9.89 -11.31
N LYS A 376 23.66 9.14 -10.48
CA LYS A 376 24.94 8.49 -10.85
C LYS A 376 24.75 7.07 -11.42
N GLY A 377 23.51 6.62 -11.63
CA GLY A 377 23.17 5.30 -12.19
C GLY A 377 23.15 4.14 -11.19
N VAL A 378 23.19 4.41 -9.89
CA VAL A 378 23.16 3.39 -8.82
C VAL A 378 21.73 2.87 -8.66
N ARG A 379 21.39 1.79 -9.40
CA ARG A 379 20.03 1.25 -9.45
C ARG A 379 19.49 0.76 -8.09
N GLU A 380 20.35 0.30 -7.19
CA GLU A 380 19.95 -0.13 -5.84
C GLU A 380 19.66 1.01 -4.86
N ALA A 381 19.95 2.27 -5.19
CA ALA A 381 19.52 3.40 -4.37
C ALA A 381 17.98 3.56 -4.42
N PRO A 382 17.31 3.90 -3.32
CA PRO A 382 15.86 3.99 -3.27
C PRO A 382 15.34 5.24 -3.98
N VAL A 383 14.15 5.16 -4.55
CA VAL A 383 13.36 6.28 -5.10
C VAL A 383 12.03 6.42 -4.37
N CYS A 384 11.24 7.44 -4.69
CA CYS A 384 9.96 7.76 -4.04
C CYS A 384 9.06 6.53 -3.81
N THR A 385 8.95 5.66 -4.82
CA THR A 385 8.09 4.45 -4.77
C THR A 385 8.63 3.32 -3.90
N ASP A 386 9.94 3.27 -3.59
CA ASP A 386 10.48 2.28 -2.65
C ASP A 386 10.10 2.61 -1.19
N CYS A 387 9.84 3.88 -0.90
CA CYS A 387 9.39 4.36 0.41
C CYS A 387 7.86 4.47 0.50
N HIS A 388 7.21 5.11 -0.48
CA HIS A 388 5.77 5.41 -0.44
C HIS A 388 4.87 4.35 -1.11
N GLY A 389 5.44 3.41 -1.87
CA GLY A 389 4.70 2.59 -2.82
C GLY A 389 4.34 3.36 -4.09
N GLU A 390 3.62 2.70 -5.00
CA GLU A 390 3.30 3.21 -6.35
C GLU A 390 1.79 3.44 -6.55
N HIS A 391 0.98 2.38 -6.58
CA HIS A 391 -0.45 2.47 -6.85
C HIS A 391 -1.30 2.69 -5.59
N MET A 392 -0.79 2.37 -4.41
CA MET A 392 -1.48 2.54 -3.12
C MET A 392 -0.69 3.47 -2.19
N ILE A 393 -0.37 4.69 -2.66
CA ILE A 393 0.36 5.68 -1.85
C ILE A 393 -0.54 6.14 -0.69
N LEU A 394 -0.11 5.86 0.54
CA LEU A 394 -0.80 6.25 1.78
C LEU A 394 -0.11 7.44 2.46
N GLY A 395 -0.89 8.27 3.16
CA GLY A 395 -0.36 9.44 3.88
C GLY A 395 0.49 9.02 5.08
N HIS A 396 1.49 9.84 5.45
CA HIS A 396 2.43 9.51 6.53
C HIS A 396 1.82 9.42 7.95
N LEU A 397 0.56 9.84 8.11
CA LEU A 397 -0.23 9.71 9.34
C LEU A 397 -1.11 8.46 9.36
N ASP A 398 -1.24 7.76 8.23
CA ASP A 398 -1.99 6.50 8.13
C ASP A 398 -1.17 5.36 8.76
N PRO A 399 -1.67 4.64 9.79
CA PRO A 399 -0.93 3.54 10.42
C PRO A 399 -0.55 2.39 9.48
N GLU A 400 -1.23 2.25 8.34
CA GLU A 400 -0.88 1.26 7.32
C GLU A 400 0.15 1.76 6.29
N SER A 401 0.53 3.03 6.35
CA SER A 401 1.57 3.58 5.47
C SER A 401 2.96 3.01 5.82
N PRO A 402 3.78 2.59 4.84
CA PRO A 402 5.15 2.13 5.10
C PRO A 402 6.01 3.22 5.76
N VAL A 403 5.73 4.49 5.47
CA VAL A 403 6.42 5.66 6.05
C VAL A 403 5.82 6.12 7.39
N TYR A 404 4.87 5.37 7.97
CA TYR A 404 4.35 5.66 9.30
C TYR A 404 5.46 5.60 10.36
N SER A 405 5.38 6.48 11.36
CA SER A 405 6.45 6.74 12.34
C SER A 405 7.10 5.50 12.97
N THR A 406 6.31 4.48 13.30
CA THR A 406 6.77 3.22 13.93
C THR A 406 7.12 2.11 12.94
N ARG A 407 6.67 2.19 11.68
CA ARG A 407 6.96 1.22 10.60
C ARG A 407 8.24 1.55 9.84
N LEU A 408 8.48 2.84 9.55
CA LEU A 408 9.55 3.36 8.70
C LEU A 408 10.92 2.66 8.88
N ALA A 409 11.40 2.58 10.13
CA ALA A 409 12.71 2.02 10.44
C ALA A 409 12.84 0.53 10.08
N LYS A 410 11.77 -0.25 10.24
CA LYS A 410 11.73 -1.70 10.06
C LYS A 410 11.25 -2.13 8.67
N GLU A 411 10.42 -1.33 8.02
CA GLU A 411 9.74 -1.70 6.77
C GLU A 411 10.29 -0.97 5.55
N VAL A 412 10.84 0.23 5.70
CA VAL A 412 11.42 1.03 4.61
C VAL A 412 12.94 1.00 4.68
N CYS A 413 13.53 1.59 5.74
CA CYS A 413 14.99 1.74 5.85
C CYS A 413 15.71 0.38 5.91
N ALA A 414 15.16 -0.57 6.67
CA ALA A 414 15.77 -1.89 6.88
C ALA A 414 15.97 -2.69 5.58
N ARG A 415 15.05 -2.56 4.61
CA ARG A 415 15.10 -3.32 3.34
C ARG A 415 16.43 -3.13 2.59
N CYS A 416 17.02 -1.94 2.71
CA CYS A 416 18.32 -1.63 2.11
C CYS A 416 19.46 -1.62 3.13
N HIS A 417 19.31 -0.95 4.28
CA HIS A 417 20.40 -0.77 5.24
C HIS A 417 20.73 -2.00 6.10
N ASP A 418 19.85 -3.01 6.17
CA ASP A 418 20.17 -4.33 6.74
C ASP A 418 20.59 -5.34 5.66
N SER A 419 20.56 -4.97 4.38
CA SER A 419 20.94 -5.84 3.27
C SER A 419 22.45 -6.07 3.23
N VAL A 420 22.87 -7.27 3.63
CA VAL A 420 24.27 -7.72 3.52
C VAL A 420 24.83 -7.62 2.10
N VAL A 421 23.97 -7.72 1.07
CA VAL A 421 24.38 -7.60 -0.35
C VAL A 421 24.71 -6.15 -0.70
N ILE A 422 23.80 -5.22 -0.39
CA ILE A 422 24.00 -3.78 -0.67
C ILE A 422 25.16 -3.25 0.16
N ASN A 423 25.19 -3.56 1.45
CA ASN A 423 26.24 -3.09 2.36
C ASN A 423 27.63 -3.58 1.94
N ARG A 424 27.78 -4.81 1.45
CA ARG A 424 29.07 -5.30 0.90
C ARG A 424 29.41 -4.70 -0.48
N LYS A 425 28.41 -4.44 -1.33
CA LYS A 425 28.63 -3.88 -2.68
C LYS A 425 29.10 -2.42 -2.63
N TYR A 426 28.64 -1.66 -1.64
CA TYR A 426 28.87 -0.23 -1.50
C TYR A 426 29.68 0.17 -0.24
N ASP A 427 30.30 -0.81 0.42
CA ASP A 427 31.07 -0.65 1.68
C ASP A 427 30.35 0.15 2.77
N LEU A 428 29.04 -0.09 2.93
CA LEU A 428 28.21 0.60 3.91
C LEU A 428 28.28 -0.10 5.29
N PRO A 429 28.20 0.66 6.40
CA PRO A 429 28.16 0.09 7.75
C PRO A 429 27.00 -0.90 7.94
N GLY A 430 27.34 -2.17 8.19
CA GLY A 430 26.34 -3.20 8.49
C GLY A 430 25.77 -3.11 9.91
N GLN A 431 24.56 -3.66 10.10
CA GLN A 431 23.86 -3.75 11.40
C GLN A 431 23.45 -2.39 12.02
N VAL A 432 23.51 -1.28 11.28
CA VAL A 432 23.02 0.03 11.74
C VAL A 432 21.53 0.00 12.13
N VAL A 433 20.75 -0.85 11.48
CA VAL A 433 19.32 -1.07 11.77
C VAL A 433 19.12 -1.81 13.08
N ASP A 434 19.77 -2.97 13.27
CA ASP A 434 19.70 -3.74 14.52
C ASP A 434 20.14 -2.93 15.74
N THR A 435 21.23 -2.18 15.62
CA THR A 435 21.74 -1.32 16.70
C THR A 435 20.77 -0.19 17.07
N PHE A 436 20.15 0.45 16.07
CA PHE A 436 19.08 1.41 16.32
C PHE A 436 17.86 0.74 16.98
N LEU A 437 17.42 -0.42 16.49
CA LEU A 437 16.27 -1.15 17.02
C LEU A 437 16.47 -1.61 18.48
N ARG A 438 17.71 -1.82 18.91
CA ARG A 438 18.09 -2.13 20.31
C ARG A 438 18.26 -0.91 21.20
N SER A 439 18.36 0.30 20.64
CA SER A 439 18.35 1.54 21.43
C SER A 439 17.01 1.76 22.11
N TYR A 440 16.96 2.66 23.12
CA TYR A 440 15.70 3.04 23.76
C TYR A 440 14.66 3.56 22.73
N HIS A 441 15.10 4.31 21.71
CA HIS A 441 14.23 4.80 20.65
C HIS A 441 13.61 3.65 19.83
N GLY A 442 14.43 2.67 19.44
CA GLY A 442 13.98 1.49 18.72
C GLY A 442 13.10 0.53 19.53
N LEU A 443 13.31 0.45 20.85
CA LEU A 443 12.47 -0.34 21.77
C LEU A 443 11.10 0.33 21.99
N ALA A 444 11.07 1.63 22.28
CA ALA A 444 9.83 2.39 22.47
C ALA A 444 9.00 2.46 21.17
N GLY A 445 9.64 2.62 20.01
CA GLY A 445 8.95 2.59 18.70
C GLY A 445 8.33 1.23 18.40
N ARG A 446 8.98 0.13 18.82
CA ARG A 446 8.40 -1.23 18.74
C ARG A 446 7.25 -1.48 19.73
N LEU A 447 7.20 -0.75 20.85
CA LEU A 447 6.03 -0.70 21.72
C LEU A 447 4.88 0.17 21.16
N GLY A 448 5.08 0.80 20.00
CA GLY A 448 4.08 1.62 19.33
C GLY A 448 4.09 3.10 19.71
N ASP A 449 5.12 3.60 20.41
CA ASP A 449 5.23 5.05 20.67
C ASP A 449 5.61 5.80 19.38
N THR A 450 4.74 6.70 18.95
CA THR A 450 4.89 7.52 17.75
C THR A 450 5.65 8.83 17.99
N ASN A 451 5.88 9.20 19.26
CA ASN A 451 6.56 10.43 19.65
C ASN A 451 8.07 10.25 19.78
N VAL A 452 8.57 9.02 19.60
CA VAL A 452 9.98 8.69 19.72
C VAL A 452 10.71 8.95 18.40
N ALA A 453 11.98 9.37 18.50
CA ALA A 453 12.79 9.63 17.31
C ALA A 453 13.02 8.34 16.51
N ASN A 454 12.80 8.40 15.19
CA ASN A 454 13.11 7.34 14.24
C ASN A 454 14.25 7.76 13.30
N CYS A 455 14.55 6.94 12.28
CA CYS A 455 15.60 7.23 11.31
C CYS A 455 15.44 8.62 10.67
N ALA A 456 14.22 8.99 10.23
CA ALA A 456 13.98 10.28 9.59
C ALA A 456 13.98 11.46 10.57
N SER A 457 13.62 11.25 11.84
CA SER A 457 13.75 12.28 12.89
C SER A 457 15.20 12.77 13.04
N CYS A 458 16.18 11.88 12.79
CA CYS A 458 17.59 12.18 12.85
C CYS A 458 18.17 12.60 11.48
N HIS A 459 17.89 11.84 10.41
CA HIS A 459 18.56 11.97 9.10
C HIS A 459 17.86 12.89 8.08
N GLY A 460 16.63 13.35 8.35
CA GLY A 460 15.77 13.97 7.33
C GLY A 460 14.85 12.95 6.65
N VAL A 461 13.92 13.43 5.82
CA VAL A 461 12.91 12.59 5.15
C VAL A 461 13.23 12.43 3.67
N HIS A 462 13.35 13.56 2.98
CA HIS A 462 13.74 13.63 1.56
C HIS A 462 15.12 14.27 1.40
N ASP A 463 15.54 15.04 2.40
CA ASP A 463 16.79 15.78 2.56
C ASP A 463 17.89 14.95 3.25
N ILE A 464 17.98 13.66 2.96
CA ILE A 464 18.94 12.74 3.61
C ILE A 464 20.36 13.02 3.11
N LEU A 465 21.15 13.73 3.91
CA LEU A 465 22.54 14.12 3.61
C LEU A 465 23.55 13.27 4.39
N PRO A 466 24.78 13.06 3.85
CA PRO A 466 25.77 12.22 4.50
C PRO A 466 26.31 12.90 5.77
N SER A 467 26.87 12.12 6.70
CA SER A 467 27.21 12.60 8.06
C SER A 467 28.34 13.62 8.12
N ASP A 468 29.10 13.76 7.03
CA ASP A 468 30.21 14.69 6.85
C ASP A 468 29.81 16.00 6.16
N ASP A 469 28.60 16.09 5.59
CA ASP A 469 28.06 17.33 5.01
C ASP A 469 27.63 18.31 6.13
N PRO A 470 28.17 19.55 6.20
CA PRO A 470 27.78 20.55 7.19
C PRO A 470 26.29 20.92 7.21
N LYS A 471 25.54 20.66 6.12
CA LYS A 471 24.08 20.83 6.06
C LYS A 471 23.31 19.66 6.69
N SER A 472 23.94 18.50 6.88
CA SER A 472 23.27 17.31 7.41
C SER A 472 22.81 17.53 8.84
N SER A 473 21.58 17.11 9.15
CA SER A 473 21.02 17.16 10.50
C SER A 473 21.80 16.31 11.52
N ILE A 474 22.59 15.34 11.06
CA ILE A 474 23.47 14.52 11.89
C ILE A 474 24.95 14.96 11.89
N TYR A 475 25.28 16.07 11.22
CA TYR A 475 26.61 16.67 11.29
C TYR A 475 26.94 17.06 12.75
N PRO A 476 28.18 16.86 13.25
CA PRO A 476 28.50 17.00 14.68
C PRO A 476 28.05 18.31 15.33
N GLU A 477 28.13 19.44 14.62
CA GLU A 477 27.71 20.76 15.11
C GLU A 477 26.18 20.92 15.14
N ASN A 478 25.46 20.23 14.24
CA ASN A 478 24.00 20.28 14.12
C ASN A 478 23.29 19.34 15.12
N LEU A 479 23.97 18.33 15.66
CA LEU A 479 23.38 17.34 16.57
C LEU A 479 22.70 17.97 17.80
N ILE A 480 23.22 19.09 18.32
CA ILE A 480 22.62 19.79 19.47
C ILE A 480 21.21 20.30 19.11
N HIS A 481 21.04 20.88 17.92
CA HIS A 481 19.75 21.32 17.41
C HIS A 481 18.83 20.14 17.07
N THR A 482 19.36 19.10 16.41
CA THR A 482 18.58 17.91 16.00
C THR A 482 18.02 17.14 17.21
N CYS A 483 18.85 16.86 18.23
CA CYS A 483 18.37 16.29 19.49
C CYS A 483 17.51 17.28 20.29
N GLY A 484 17.77 18.59 20.17
CA GLY A 484 17.04 19.67 20.83
C GLY A 484 15.56 19.73 20.48
N LYS A 485 15.16 19.22 19.30
CA LYS A 485 13.75 19.07 18.88
C LYS A 485 12.89 18.28 19.87
N CYS A 486 13.49 17.33 20.60
CA CYS A 486 12.80 16.46 21.55
C CYS A 486 13.35 16.54 22.99
N HIS A 487 14.59 17.02 23.17
CA HIS A 487 15.25 17.10 24.47
C HIS A 487 15.57 18.56 24.85
N ALA A 488 14.94 19.06 25.91
CA ALA A 488 15.03 20.49 26.27
C ALA A 488 16.41 20.99 26.76
N ASN A 489 17.31 20.09 27.18
CA ASN A 489 18.62 20.43 27.77
C ASN A 489 19.76 19.60 27.13
N VAL A 490 19.96 19.73 25.82
CA VAL A 490 21.05 19.06 25.09
C VAL A 490 22.36 19.83 25.26
N THR A 491 23.42 19.12 25.64
CA THR A 491 24.78 19.65 25.77
C THR A 491 25.73 18.97 24.78
N PRO A 492 26.92 19.52 24.48
CA PRO A 492 27.93 18.83 23.67
C PRO A 492 28.25 17.41 24.20
N ALA A 493 28.28 17.22 25.52
CA ALA A 493 28.52 15.92 26.16
C ALA A 493 27.35 14.92 25.97
N PHE A 494 26.12 15.39 25.75
CA PHE A 494 24.95 14.56 25.46
C PHE A 494 25.02 13.93 24.06
N VAL A 495 25.47 14.72 23.07
CA VAL A 495 25.52 14.31 21.65
C VAL A 495 26.80 13.55 21.26
N ALA A 496 27.86 13.61 22.07
CA ALA A 496 29.17 13.01 21.76
C ALA A 496 29.24 11.46 21.75
N GLY A 497 28.12 10.73 21.79
CA GLY A 497 28.08 9.27 21.77
C GLY A 497 27.48 8.70 20.50
N MET A 498 28.06 7.63 19.98
CA MET A 498 27.59 6.95 18.77
C MET A 498 26.27 6.22 19.01
N ILE A 499 25.31 6.36 18.09
CA ILE A 499 23.95 5.80 18.21
C ILE A 499 23.89 4.35 17.66
N HIS A 500 24.86 3.95 16.84
CA HIS A 500 24.95 2.64 16.21
C HIS A 500 26.24 1.91 16.65
N VAL A 501 26.14 0.86 17.47
CA VAL A 501 27.29 0.07 17.97
C VAL A 501 27.00 -1.43 17.87
N SER A 502 27.61 -2.11 16.89
CA SER A 502 27.15 -3.41 16.38
C SER A 502 27.74 -4.66 17.06
N PRO A 503 26.90 -5.60 17.57
CA PRO A 503 27.29 -6.97 17.90
C PRO A 503 26.71 -7.98 16.89
N LYS A 504 27.58 -8.78 16.24
CA LYS A 504 27.18 -9.77 15.22
C LYS A 504 26.34 -10.94 15.78
N SER A 505 25.18 -11.22 15.18
CA SER A 505 24.70 -12.60 14.93
C SER A 505 23.57 -12.63 13.89
N THR A 506 23.33 -13.81 13.29
CA THR A 506 22.25 -14.06 12.31
C THR A 506 21.53 -15.37 12.65
N GLU A 507 20.20 -15.34 12.77
CA GLU A 507 19.36 -16.53 13.01
C GLU A 507 18.55 -16.93 11.75
N LYS A 508 18.08 -18.19 11.66
CA LYS A 508 17.45 -18.76 10.45
C LYS A 508 15.93 -18.94 10.57
N VAL A 509 15.23 -18.83 9.44
CA VAL A 509 13.75 -18.82 9.34
C VAL A 509 13.07 -20.11 9.87
N VAL A 510 13.62 -21.30 9.61
CA VAL A 510 13.04 -22.57 10.09
C VAL A 510 12.96 -22.62 11.62
N THR A 511 13.98 -22.07 12.29
CA THR A 511 14.02 -21.95 13.76
C THR A 511 12.85 -21.13 14.30
N SER A 512 12.39 -20.12 13.55
CA SER A 512 11.29 -19.23 13.95
C SER A 512 9.93 -19.96 14.00
N TYR A 513 9.62 -20.80 12.99
CA TYR A 513 8.36 -21.55 12.99
C TYR A 513 8.30 -22.60 14.11
N VAL A 514 9.38 -23.35 14.31
CA VAL A 514 9.48 -24.32 15.41
C VAL A 514 9.34 -23.62 16.76
N ARG A 515 10.03 -22.48 16.95
CA ARG A 515 9.94 -21.63 18.14
C ARG A 515 8.50 -21.22 18.43
N SER A 516 7.74 -20.75 17.44
CA SER A 516 6.34 -20.31 17.64
C SER A 516 5.42 -21.45 18.11
N ILE A 517 5.55 -22.65 17.53
CA ILE A 517 4.75 -23.83 17.93
C ILE A 517 5.08 -24.25 19.37
N TYR A 518 6.36 -24.31 19.72
CA TYR A 518 6.79 -24.65 21.08
C TYR A 518 6.35 -23.59 22.10
N ILE A 519 6.41 -22.30 21.77
CA ILE A 519 5.91 -21.23 22.65
C ILE A 519 4.41 -21.42 22.95
N PHE A 520 3.58 -21.68 21.93
CA PHE A 520 2.15 -21.92 22.14
C PHE A 520 1.90 -23.14 23.05
N LEU A 521 2.57 -24.26 22.77
CA LEU A 521 2.43 -25.49 23.55
C LEU A 521 2.88 -25.30 25.00
N ILE A 522 3.98 -24.59 25.24
CA ILE A 522 4.47 -24.25 26.59
C ILE A 522 3.45 -23.38 27.34
N ILE A 523 2.91 -22.34 26.71
CA ILE A 523 1.93 -21.44 27.35
C ILE A 523 0.68 -22.21 27.80
N VAL A 524 0.12 -23.06 26.95
CA VAL A 524 -1.09 -23.84 27.29
C VAL A 524 -0.79 -24.89 28.36
N SER A 525 0.22 -25.72 28.16
CA SER A 525 0.51 -26.86 29.06
C SER A 525 1.11 -26.42 30.39
N ILE A 526 2.20 -25.65 30.37
CA ILE A 526 2.90 -25.20 31.58
C ILE A 526 2.13 -24.07 32.26
N GLY A 527 1.57 -23.12 31.51
CA GLY A 527 0.75 -22.04 32.08
C GLY A 527 -0.52 -22.55 32.76
N GLY A 528 -1.23 -23.50 32.14
CA GLY A 528 -2.40 -24.16 32.74
C GLY A 528 -2.04 -24.94 34.00
N MET A 529 -0.95 -25.72 33.97
CA MET A 529 -0.44 -26.45 35.14
C MET A 529 0.02 -25.50 36.26
N MET A 530 0.66 -24.39 35.92
CA MET A 530 1.11 -23.39 36.90
C MET A 530 -0.08 -22.72 37.59
N LEU A 531 -1.14 -22.36 36.84
CA LEU A 531 -2.38 -21.83 37.42
C LEU A 531 -3.04 -22.84 38.37
N HIS A 532 -3.14 -24.12 37.95
CA HIS A 532 -3.68 -25.20 38.78
C HIS A 532 -2.91 -25.34 40.10
N ASN A 533 -1.57 -25.41 40.03
CA ASN A 533 -0.72 -25.55 41.19
C ASN A 533 -0.77 -24.32 42.12
N LEU A 534 -0.82 -23.11 41.57
CA LEU A 534 -0.95 -21.87 42.37
C LEU A 534 -2.28 -21.81 43.14
N LEU A 535 -3.38 -22.30 42.56
CA LEU A 535 -4.68 -22.37 43.25
C LEU A 535 -4.65 -23.37 44.42
N ILE A 536 -4.01 -24.53 44.25
CA ILE A 536 -3.80 -25.51 45.33
C ILE A 536 -2.90 -24.91 46.42
N LEU A 537 -1.75 -24.34 46.04
CA LEU A 537 -0.78 -23.73 46.95
C LEU A 537 -1.44 -22.61 47.78
N GLY A 538 -2.18 -21.70 47.14
CA GLY A 538 -2.88 -20.59 47.79
C GLY A 538 -3.94 -21.04 48.82
N ARG A 539 -4.56 -22.21 48.62
CA ARG A 539 -5.44 -22.81 49.64
C ARG A 539 -4.65 -23.27 50.85
N HIS A 540 -3.59 -24.05 50.66
CA HIS A 540 -2.80 -24.57 51.78
C HIS A 540 -2.05 -23.47 52.56
N ILE A 541 -1.60 -22.40 51.90
CA ILE A 541 -1.02 -21.21 52.56
C ILE A 541 -2.06 -20.55 53.47
N ARG A 542 -3.30 -20.38 52.99
CA ARG A 542 -4.41 -19.83 53.79
C ARG A 542 -4.71 -20.67 55.03
N ASP A 543 -4.66 -21.99 54.89
CA ASP A 543 -4.90 -22.92 56.00
C ASP A 543 -3.73 -22.90 57.02
N LYS A 544 -2.47 -22.83 56.57
CA LYS A 544 -1.29 -22.64 57.45
C LYS A 544 -1.31 -21.29 58.18
N TYR A 545 -1.71 -20.21 57.50
CA TYR A 545 -1.88 -18.89 58.15
C TYR A 545 -2.99 -18.88 59.21
N ARG A 546 -4.04 -19.69 59.04
CA ARG A 546 -5.09 -19.87 60.04
C ARG A 546 -4.61 -20.68 61.24
N SER A 547 -3.87 -21.78 61.03
CA SER A 547 -3.39 -22.63 62.13
C SER A 547 -2.33 -21.96 63.00
N GLN A 548 -1.49 -21.07 62.44
CA GLN A 548 -0.54 -20.24 63.21
C GLN A 548 -1.19 -19.37 64.29
N LYS A 549 -2.50 -19.10 64.23
CA LYS A 549 -3.21 -18.36 65.30
C LYS A 549 -3.45 -19.19 66.56
N VAL A 550 -3.33 -20.52 66.47
CA VAL A 550 -3.67 -21.48 67.53
C VAL A 550 -2.41 -22.17 68.09
N ILE A 551 -1.40 -22.38 67.26
CA ILE A 551 -0.16 -23.08 67.60
C ILE A 551 0.81 -22.14 68.35
N PRO A 552 1.63 -22.63 69.31
CA PRO A 552 2.71 -21.86 69.94
C PRO A 552 3.65 -21.19 68.94
N HIS A 553 3.89 -19.89 69.14
CA HIS A 553 4.66 -19.06 68.24
C HIS A 553 5.46 -17.97 68.95
N VAL A 554 6.43 -17.42 68.22
CA VAL A 554 7.33 -16.34 68.62
C VAL A 554 7.15 -15.18 67.63
N THR A 555 7.17 -13.94 68.13
CA THR A 555 7.11 -12.73 67.27
C THR A 555 8.52 -12.40 66.76
N ARG A 556 8.86 -12.85 65.54
CA ARG A 556 10.19 -12.66 64.92
C ARG A 556 10.35 -11.26 64.34
N PHE A 557 9.32 -10.73 63.69
CA PHE A 557 9.32 -9.43 63.01
C PHE A 557 8.25 -8.48 63.56
N ASN A 558 8.52 -7.17 63.53
CA ASN A 558 7.56 -6.13 63.95
C ASN A 558 6.80 -5.54 62.75
N GLY A 559 5.68 -4.87 63.00
CA GLY A 559 4.84 -4.30 61.94
C GLY A 559 5.58 -3.34 60.99
N VAL A 560 6.61 -2.64 61.46
CA VAL A 560 7.47 -1.78 60.63
C VAL A 560 8.27 -2.60 59.60
N ALA A 561 8.89 -3.71 60.03
CA ALA A 561 9.62 -4.60 59.13
C ALA A 561 8.67 -5.28 58.11
N LEU A 562 7.46 -5.66 58.53
CA LEU A 562 6.43 -6.19 57.62
C LEU A 562 6.05 -5.16 56.54
N VAL A 563 5.80 -3.90 56.93
CA VAL A 563 5.46 -2.84 55.96
C VAL A 563 6.64 -2.55 55.01
N GLN A 564 7.88 -2.51 55.51
CA GLN A 564 9.06 -2.36 54.65
C GLN A 564 9.18 -3.52 53.64
N HIS A 565 8.98 -4.76 54.08
CA HIS A 565 9.00 -5.92 53.20
C HIS A 565 7.88 -5.88 52.17
N LEU A 566 6.64 -5.58 52.56
CA LEU A 566 5.50 -5.49 51.64
C LEU A 566 5.69 -4.40 50.56
N LEU A 567 6.21 -3.24 50.95
CA LEU A 567 6.56 -2.16 50.00
C LEU A 567 7.69 -2.58 49.06
N LEU A 568 8.73 -3.25 49.58
CA LEU A 568 9.81 -3.81 48.77
C LEU A 568 9.27 -4.82 47.76
N THR A 569 8.47 -5.81 48.18
CA THR A 569 7.86 -6.80 47.28
C THR A 569 7.03 -6.13 46.19
N LEU A 570 6.20 -5.14 46.55
CA LEU A 570 5.38 -4.38 45.60
C LEU A 570 6.23 -3.64 44.57
N PHE A 571 7.14 -2.76 45.01
CA PHE A 571 7.93 -1.92 44.12
C PHE A 571 8.89 -2.76 43.27
N PHE A 572 9.54 -3.78 43.84
CA PHE A 572 10.39 -4.70 43.08
C PHE A 572 9.60 -5.43 41.98
N THR A 573 8.43 -5.98 42.31
CA THR A 573 7.60 -6.72 41.34
C THR A 573 7.17 -5.81 40.18
N VAL A 574 6.74 -4.57 40.48
CA VAL A 574 6.35 -3.60 39.45
C VAL A 574 7.55 -3.16 38.61
N LEU A 575 8.72 -2.94 39.21
CA LEU A 575 9.97 -2.62 38.50
C LEU A 575 10.40 -3.72 37.54
N VAL A 576 10.36 -4.99 37.96
CA VAL A 576 10.67 -6.15 37.12
C VAL A 576 9.69 -6.27 35.95
N ILE A 577 8.38 -6.20 36.22
CA ILE A 577 7.32 -6.25 35.20
C ILE A 577 7.52 -5.14 34.15
N THR A 578 7.69 -3.89 34.60
CA THR A 578 7.83 -2.74 33.72
C THR A 578 9.19 -2.68 33.02
N GLY A 579 10.27 -3.18 33.65
CA GLY A 579 11.61 -3.25 33.06
C GLY A 579 11.68 -4.28 31.93
N PHE A 580 11.27 -5.53 32.20
CA PHE A 580 11.25 -6.58 31.17
C PHE A 580 10.20 -6.33 30.09
N SER A 581 9.11 -5.62 30.40
CA SER A 581 8.14 -5.18 29.39
C SER A 581 8.82 -4.36 28.28
N LEU A 582 9.73 -3.44 28.63
CA LEU A 582 10.53 -2.66 27.68
C LEU A 582 11.60 -3.51 26.97
N SER A 583 12.27 -4.42 27.69
CA SER A 583 13.35 -5.24 27.10
C SER A 583 12.84 -6.27 26.08
N PHE A 584 11.58 -6.70 26.20
CA PHE A 584 10.99 -7.73 25.34
C PHE A 584 9.68 -7.25 24.69
N PRO A 585 9.70 -6.18 23.86
CA PRO A 585 8.50 -5.52 23.36
C PRO A 585 7.65 -6.44 22.46
N ASP A 586 8.32 -7.33 21.71
CA ASP A 586 7.69 -8.33 20.83
C ASP A 586 7.14 -9.56 21.60
N SER A 587 7.20 -9.58 22.95
CA SER A 587 6.67 -10.69 23.74
C SER A 587 5.16 -10.58 23.97
N LEU A 588 4.48 -11.74 24.02
CA LEU A 588 3.05 -11.81 24.34
C LEU A 588 2.72 -11.15 25.70
N PHE A 589 3.65 -11.19 26.66
CA PHE A 589 3.53 -10.51 27.94
C PHE A 589 3.46 -8.98 27.78
N SER A 590 4.44 -8.38 27.10
CA SER A 590 4.48 -6.94 26.84
C SER A 590 3.30 -6.48 26.00
N GLN A 591 3.02 -7.20 24.90
CA GLN A 591 1.88 -6.89 24.04
C GLN A 591 0.56 -6.98 24.79
N SER A 592 0.37 -7.96 25.69
CA SER A 592 -0.85 -8.06 26.51
C SER A 592 -0.99 -6.90 27.49
N ILE A 593 0.10 -6.44 28.10
CA ILE A 593 0.10 -5.26 28.99
C ILE A 593 -0.27 -4.00 28.19
N THR A 594 0.33 -3.79 27.02
CA THR A 594 0.06 -2.59 26.20
C THR A 594 -1.35 -2.59 25.62
N SER A 595 -1.85 -3.73 25.11
CA SER A 595 -3.15 -3.84 24.44
C SER A 595 -4.36 -3.99 25.39
N TYR A 596 -4.27 -4.82 26.43
CA TYR A 596 -5.41 -5.07 27.32
C TYR A 596 -5.48 -4.13 28.52
N LEU A 597 -4.33 -3.66 29.05
CA LEU A 597 -4.31 -2.69 30.16
C LEU A 597 -4.16 -1.23 29.68
N GLY A 598 -4.00 -1.00 28.37
CA GLY A 598 -3.78 0.35 27.80
C GLY A 598 -2.44 0.99 28.20
N LEU A 599 -1.53 0.23 28.81
CA LEU A 599 -0.26 0.73 29.33
C LEU A 599 0.79 0.80 28.20
N GLY A 600 0.65 1.83 27.36
CA GLY A 600 1.69 2.25 26.42
C GLY A 600 2.97 2.76 27.11
N GLU A 601 4.04 2.98 26.33
CA GLU A 601 5.38 3.29 26.85
C GLU A 601 5.41 4.47 27.84
N SER A 602 4.68 5.55 27.55
CA SER A 602 4.53 6.70 28.47
C SER A 602 4.07 6.26 29.87
N HIS A 603 2.99 5.46 29.96
CA HIS A 603 2.48 4.94 31.23
C HIS A 603 3.46 3.95 31.90
N ARG A 604 4.04 3.03 31.12
CA ARG A 604 5.03 2.06 31.62
C ARG A 604 6.24 2.76 32.23
N SER A 605 6.79 3.76 31.54
CA SER A 605 7.95 4.55 31.99
C SER A 605 7.65 5.34 33.27
N LEU A 606 6.44 5.92 33.37
CA LEU A 606 5.98 6.65 34.56
C LEU A 606 5.85 5.71 35.76
N VAL A 607 5.17 4.56 35.60
CA VAL A 607 4.99 3.56 36.66
C VAL A 607 6.34 2.99 37.13
N HIS A 608 7.26 2.73 36.20
CA HIS A 608 8.62 2.29 36.50
C HIS A 608 9.36 3.34 37.36
N ARG A 609 9.32 4.62 36.97
CA ARG A 609 9.97 5.73 37.71
C ARG A 609 9.35 5.94 39.10
N ILE A 610 8.02 5.91 39.22
CA ILE A 610 7.32 6.03 40.52
C ILE A 610 7.70 4.86 41.44
N SER A 611 7.74 3.63 40.92
CA SER A 611 8.15 2.46 41.69
C SER A 611 9.64 2.48 42.05
N GLY A 612 10.49 3.06 41.18
CA GLY A 612 11.91 3.33 41.46
C GLY A 612 12.10 4.30 42.62
N VAL A 613 11.36 5.40 42.66
CA VAL A 613 11.35 6.33 43.81
C VAL A 613 10.81 5.63 45.06
N GLY A 614 9.74 4.84 44.94
CA GLY A 614 9.20 4.03 46.05
C GLY A 614 10.24 3.06 46.64
N LEU A 615 11.00 2.36 45.79
CA LEU A 615 12.11 1.51 46.21
C LEU A 615 13.22 2.32 46.89
N ILE A 616 13.69 3.41 46.27
CA ILE A 616 14.72 4.30 46.84
C ILE A 616 14.34 4.76 48.25
N LEU A 617 13.11 5.28 48.43
CA LEU A 617 12.62 5.74 49.73
C LEU A 617 12.49 4.60 50.74
N THR A 618 12.07 3.41 50.30
CA THR A 618 11.98 2.22 51.16
C THR A 618 13.37 1.74 51.60
N THR A 619 14.35 1.71 50.70
CA THR A 619 15.75 1.34 51.01
C THR A 619 16.41 2.38 51.93
N ILE A 620 16.21 3.68 51.69
CA ILE A 620 16.71 4.75 52.58
C ILE A 620 16.06 4.63 53.97
N TRP A 621 14.75 4.41 54.06
CA TRP A 621 14.05 4.21 55.32
C TRP A 621 14.55 2.97 56.07
N HIS A 622 14.80 1.87 55.36
CA HIS A 622 15.37 0.65 55.92
C HIS A 622 16.78 0.91 56.49
N VAL A 623 17.69 1.46 55.69
CA VAL A 623 19.07 1.76 56.12
C VAL A 623 19.10 2.75 57.29
N ALA A 624 18.26 3.79 57.26
CA ALA A 624 18.14 4.74 58.37
C ALA A 624 17.60 4.07 59.65
N ALA A 625 16.57 3.23 59.55
CA ALA A 625 16.05 2.47 60.69
C ALA A 625 17.11 1.52 61.27
N MET A 626 17.91 0.88 60.41
CA MET A 626 19.00 -0.02 60.79
C MET A 626 20.15 0.73 61.50
N LEU A 627 20.59 1.88 60.99
CA LEU A 627 21.70 2.64 61.57
C LEU A 627 21.31 3.41 62.84
N PHE A 628 20.17 4.10 62.85
CA PHE A 628 19.85 5.06 63.92
C PHE A 628 19.10 4.44 65.11
N THR A 629 18.37 3.34 64.94
CA THR A 629 17.64 2.71 66.07
C THR A 629 18.50 1.69 66.84
N LYS A 630 18.27 1.56 68.15
CA LYS A 630 18.96 0.55 68.99
C LYS A 630 18.71 -0.88 68.49
N ARG A 631 17.47 -1.18 68.08
CA ARG A 631 17.08 -2.47 67.50
C ARG A 631 17.82 -2.70 66.17
N GLY A 632 17.76 -1.73 65.26
CA GLY A 632 18.42 -1.80 63.96
C GLY A 632 19.91 -2.16 64.06
N ARG A 633 20.65 -1.52 64.97
CA ARG A 633 22.07 -1.85 65.18
C ARG A 633 22.31 -3.27 65.73
N ALA A 634 21.36 -3.82 66.47
CA ALA A 634 21.39 -5.23 66.90
C ALA A 634 21.12 -6.17 65.70
N GLU A 635 20.16 -5.85 64.83
CA GLU A 635 19.90 -6.61 63.60
C GLU A 635 21.13 -6.55 62.66
N ILE A 636 21.78 -5.39 62.46
CA ILE A 636 23.06 -5.29 61.72
C ILE A 636 24.12 -6.23 62.33
N SER A 637 24.31 -6.18 63.66
CA SER A 637 25.30 -7.03 64.36
C SER A 637 25.03 -8.53 64.19
N ALA A 638 23.76 -8.93 64.04
CA ALA A 638 23.36 -10.30 63.73
C ALA A 638 23.55 -10.67 62.25
N LEU A 639 23.36 -9.72 61.33
CA LEU A 639 23.49 -9.89 59.87
C LEU A 639 24.94 -9.78 59.35
N MET A 640 25.88 -9.27 60.15
CA MET A 640 27.30 -9.26 59.79
C MET A 640 27.84 -10.69 59.60
N LEU A 641 28.47 -10.93 58.44
CA LEU A 641 29.16 -12.18 58.13
C LEU A 641 30.38 -12.37 59.04
N ARG A 642 30.51 -13.56 59.63
CA ARG A 642 31.61 -13.96 60.52
C ARG A 642 32.28 -15.22 59.98
N PHE A 643 33.53 -15.48 60.37
CA PHE A 643 34.22 -16.74 60.02
C PHE A 643 33.47 -18.00 60.46
N GLN A 644 32.59 -17.89 61.47
CA GLN A 644 31.71 -18.96 61.90
C GLN A 644 30.66 -19.31 60.82
N ASP A 645 30.14 -18.35 60.06
CA ASP A 645 29.16 -18.59 58.99
C ASP A 645 29.76 -19.45 57.85
N LEU A 646 31.03 -19.22 57.50
CA LEU A 646 31.75 -20.05 56.53
C LEU A 646 31.97 -21.48 57.04
N ARG A 647 32.27 -21.64 58.34
CA ARG A 647 32.37 -22.97 58.99
C ARG A 647 31.02 -23.69 58.99
N ASP A 648 29.95 -22.97 59.28
CA ASP A 648 28.60 -23.54 59.35
C ASP A 648 28.04 -23.84 57.96
N LEU A 649 28.41 -23.10 56.90
CA LEU A 649 28.19 -23.50 55.50
C LEU A 649 28.79 -24.89 55.22
N PHE A 650 30.08 -25.07 55.47
CA PHE A 650 30.74 -26.36 55.18
C PHE A 650 30.19 -27.50 56.06
N ARG A 651 29.84 -27.24 57.32
CA ARG A 651 29.16 -28.22 58.19
C ARG A 651 27.75 -28.56 57.72
N ASN A 652 26.99 -27.57 57.26
CA ASN A 652 25.63 -27.78 56.76
C ASN A 652 25.65 -28.59 55.46
N VAL A 653 26.56 -28.27 54.54
CA VAL A 653 26.81 -29.09 53.34
C VAL A 653 27.21 -30.50 53.76
N GLY A 654 28.18 -30.64 54.67
CA GLY A 654 28.63 -31.93 55.22
C GLY A 654 27.51 -32.77 55.82
N TYR A 655 26.58 -32.16 56.56
CA TYR A 655 25.38 -32.82 57.10
C TYR A 655 24.46 -33.32 55.98
N HIS A 656 24.16 -32.49 54.98
CA HIS A 656 23.27 -32.88 53.87
C HIS A 656 23.86 -33.94 52.94
N ILE A 657 25.19 -34.09 52.88
CA ILE A 657 25.87 -35.18 52.15
C ILE A 657 26.32 -36.35 53.06
N GLY A 658 25.88 -36.39 54.33
CA GLY A 658 26.10 -37.51 55.25
C GLY A 658 27.50 -37.59 55.89
N LEU A 659 28.35 -36.58 55.72
CA LEU A 659 29.68 -36.50 56.35
C LEU A 659 29.65 -35.95 57.79
N CYS A 660 28.52 -35.42 58.25
CA CYS A 660 28.34 -34.94 59.63
C CYS A 660 27.00 -35.45 60.17
N SER A 661 27.00 -36.00 61.39
CA SER A 661 25.79 -36.55 62.04
C SER A 661 24.89 -35.48 62.68
N GLU A 662 25.44 -34.31 63.03
CA GLU A 662 24.71 -33.23 63.71
C GLU A 662 24.42 -32.05 62.77
N LYS A 663 23.15 -31.60 62.72
CA LYS A 663 22.74 -30.38 62.03
C LYS A 663 23.37 -29.17 62.76
N PRO A 664 24.04 -28.23 62.07
CA PRO A 664 24.59 -27.04 62.71
C PRO A 664 23.49 -26.23 63.41
N LYS A 665 23.78 -25.76 64.63
CA LYS A 665 22.87 -24.91 65.41
C LYS A 665 23.02 -23.45 64.99
N PHE A 666 22.08 -22.93 64.21
CA PHE A 666 22.08 -21.52 63.82
C PHE A 666 21.49 -20.61 64.90
N ASP A 667 21.86 -19.32 64.81
CA ASP A 667 21.35 -18.23 65.63
C ASP A 667 20.19 -17.52 64.88
N ARG A 668 19.86 -16.28 65.27
CA ARG A 668 18.78 -15.44 64.71
C ARG A 668 18.75 -15.42 63.18
N TYR A 669 19.92 -15.44 62.54
CA TYR A 669 20.06 -15.63 61.11
C TYR A 669 21.07 -16.73 60.79
N ASP A 670 20.76 -17.60 59.83
CA ASP A 670 21.70 -18.55 59.24
C ASP A 670 22.61 -17.90 58.19
N TYR A 671 23.58 -18.64 57.64
CA TYR A 671 24.51 -18.08 56.65
C TYR A 671 23.82 -17.72 55.32
N SER A 672 22.77 -18.43 54.94
CA SER A 672 21.99 -18.19 53.72
C SER A 672 21.20 -16.90 53.82
N GLU A 673 20.44 -16.70 54.90
CA GLU A 673 19.69 -15.46 55.18
C GLU A 673 20.62 -14.22 55.20
N LYS A 674 21.82 -14.35 55.77
CA LYS A 674 22.82 -13.27 55.78
C LYS A 674 23.32 -12.94 54.38
N ILE A 675 23.75 -13.94 53.61
CA ILE A 675 24.25 -13.73 52.25
C ILE A 675 23.15 -13.13 51.37
N GLU A 676 21.91 -13.61 51.51
CA GLU A 676 20.74 -13.11 50.78
C GLU A 676 20.44 -11.64 51.11
N TYR A 677 20.49 -11.24 52.39
CA TYR A 677 20.36 -9.85 52.81
C TYR A 677 21.43 -8.94 52.18
N TRP A 678 22.70 -9.37 52.18
CA TRP A 678 23.80 -8.60 51.58
C TRP A 678 23.70 -8.54 50.05
N ALA A 679 23.27 -9.62 49.40
CA ALA A 679 23.00 -9.65 47.96
C ALA A 679 21.86 -8.69 47.58
N TYR A 680 20.76 -8.69 48.34
CA TYR A 680 19.66 -7.72 48.18
C TYR A 680 20.12 -6.27 48.36
N LEU A 681 20.91 -5.98 49.41
CA LEU A 681 21.38 -4.63 49.67
C LEU A 681 22.34 -4.14 48.57
N TRP A 682 23.25 -5.00 48.11
CA TRP A 682 24.14 -4.73 46.98
C TRP A 682 23.34 -4.46 45.69
N GLY A 683 22.47 -5.39 45.29
CA GLY A 683 21.66 -5.25 44.08
C GLY A 683 20.79 -4.00 44.11
N SER A 684 20.20 -3.66 45.26
CA SER A 684 19.47 -2.41 45.46
C SER A 684 20.34 -1.17 45.19
N ILE A 685 21.57 -1.14 45.72
CA ILE A 685 22.50 -0.02 45.50
C ILE A 685 22.87 0.09 44.01
N VAL A 686 23.20 -1.03 43.35
CA VAL A 686 23.54 -1.07 41.91
C VAL A 686 22.36 -0.59 41.07
N MET A 687 21.15 -1.11 41.32
CA MET A 687 19.94 -0.74 40.58
C MET A 687 19.55 0.73 40.78
N ILE A 688 19.72 1.27 41.98
CA ILE A 688 19.47 2.70 42.27
C ILE A 688 20.48 3.59 41.55
N ILE A 689 21.78 3.30 41.63
CA ILE A 689 22.83 4.10 40.98
C ILE A 689 22.67 4.08 39.46
N THR A 690 22.56 2.89 38.87
CA THR A 690 22.40 2.74 37.41
C THR A 690 21.08 3.33 36.92
N GLY A 691 19.98 3.17 37.66
CA GLY A 691 18.69 3.77 37.37
C GLY A 691 18.74 5.30 37.36
N LEU A 692 19.38 5.91 38.36
CA LEU A 692 19.59 7.36 38.41
C LEU A 692 20.51 7.85 37.27
N MET A 693 21.52 7.06 36.88
CA MET A 693 22.38 7.41 35.75
C MET A 693 21.62 7.46 34.42
N MET A 694 20.71 6.52 34.19
CA MET A 694 19.84 6.51 33.01
C MET A 694 18.74 7.57 33.05
N TRP A 695 18.26 7.94 34.24
CA TRP A 695 17.21 8.96 34.41
C TRP A 695 17.77 10.38 34.21
N PHE A 696 18.99 10.66 34.68
CA PHE A 696 19.60 11.99 34.60
C PHE A 696 20.95 12.01 33.82
N PRO A 697 20.99 11.53 32.56
CA PRO A 697 22.26 11.34 31.83
C PRO A 697 23.03 12.65 31.62
N ALA A 698 22.32 13.77 31.43
CA ALA A 698 22.95 15.10 31.33
C ALA A 698 23.62 15.53 32.65
N ALA A 699 23.02 15.22 33.80
CA ALA A 699 23.61 15.54 35.10
C ALA A 699 24.84 14.66 35.39
N VAL A 700 24.79 13.36 35.04
CA VAL A 700 25.93 12.44 35.13
C VAL A 700 27.11 12.96 34.30
N ALA A 701 26.86 13.34 33.04
CA ALA A 701 27.88 13.83 32.14
C ALA A 701 28.53 15.15 32.63
N VAL A 702 27.71 16.09 33.14
CA VAL A 702 28.18 17.41 33.57
C VAL A 702 28.85 17.38 34.95
N TYR A 703 28.25 16.74 35.95
CA TYR A 703 28.73 16.82 37.34
C TYR A 703 29.77 15.77 37.73
N LEU A 704 29.79 14.61 37.06
CA LEU A 704 30.75 13.54 37.37
C LEU A 704 31.90 13.44 36.36
N GLY A 705 31.85 14.21 35.26
CA GLY A 705 32.83 14.11 34.16
C GLY A 705 32.80 12.78 33.41
N ILE A 706 31.71 12.02 33.59
CA ILE A 706 31.56 10.65 33.10
C ILE A 706 31.03 10.68 31.66
N THR A 707 31.80 10.15 30.71
CA THR A 707 31.41 10.09 29.29
C THR A 707 30.22 9.15 29.04
N ARG A 708 29.46 9.40 27.96
CA ARG A 708 28.23 8.67 27.60
C ARG A 708 28.36 7.14 27.57
N ASN A 709 29.53 6.60 27.25
CA ASN A 709 29.84 5.16 27.33
C ASN A 709 29.39 4.53 28.66
N TRP A 710 29.46 5.29 29.77
CA TRP A 710 29.05 4.81 31.09
C TRP A 710 27.54 4.81 31.33
N VAL A 711 26.75 5.59 30.59
CA VAL A 711 25.27 5.48 30.63
C VAL A 711 24.83 4.20 29.91
N GLU A 712 25.51 3.84 28.81
CA GLU A 712 25.31 2.58 28.10
C GLU A 712 25.76 1.38 28.94
N VAL A 713 26.93 1.46 29.61
CA VAL A 713 27.37 0.47 30.59
C VAL A 713 26.39 0.39 31.78
N ALA A 714 25.87 1.52 32.28
CA ALA A 714 24.86 1.50 33.34
C ALA A 714 23.57 0.79 32.91
N ALA A 715 23.11 0.98 31.67
CA ALA A 715 21.96 0.26 31.13
C ALA A 715 22.21 -1.26 31.02
N VAL A 716 23.41 -1.66 30.60
CA VAL A 716 23.83 -3.07 30.56
C VAL A 716 23.87 -3.67 31.96
N ILE A 717 24.49 -2.99 32.93
CA ILE A 717 24.54 -3.43 34.33
C ILE A 717 23.13 -3.52 34.92
N HIS A 718 22.28 -2.51 34.71
CA HIS A 718 20.90 -2.49 35.22
C HIS A 718 20.07 -3.66 34.67
N TYR A 719 20.23 -3.99 33.39
CA TYR A 719 19.54 -5.12 32.76
C TYR A 719 20.01 -6.48 33.34
N TYR A 720 21.32 -6.70 33.47
CA TYR A 720 21.84 -7.96 34.02
C TYR A 720 21.62 -8.10 35.53
N GLU A 721 21.69 -7.01 36.29
CA GLU A 721 21.37 -6.99 37.72
C GLU A 721 19.87 -7.23 37.96
N ALA A 722 18.97 -6.71 37.11
CA ALA A 722 17.55 -7.05 37.14
C ALA A 722 17.29 -8.56 36.95
N TRP A 723 18.02 -9.20 36.02
CA TRP A 723 17.99 -10.67 35.88
C TRP A 723 18.55 -11.38 37.10
N LEU A 724 19.71 -10.96 37.62
CA LEU A 724 20.34 -11.57 38.79
C LEU A 724 19.44 -11.49 40.02
N ALA A 725 18.88 -10.32 40.32
CA ALA A 725 17.95 -10.09 41.43
C ALA A 725 16.65 -10.90 41.26
N THR A 726 16.09 -10.95 40.04
CA THR A 726 14.88 -11.75 39.77
C THR A 726 15.14 -13.23 39.99
N LEU A 727 16.25 -13.77 39.47
CA LEU A 727 16.61 -15.18 39.61
C LEU A 727 16.99 -15.53 41.06
N ALA A 728 17.67 -14.63 41.78
CA ALA A 728 17.92 -14.80 43.21
C ALA A 728 16.59 -14.92 43.99
N ILE A 729 15.60 -14.09 43.70
CA ILE A 729 14.30 -14.20 44.37
C ILE A 729 13.55 -15.50 43.98
N LEU A 730 13.51 -15.85 42.69
CA LEU A 730 12.76 -17.02 42.22
C LEU A 730 13.40 -18.37 42.56
N ILE A 731 14.74 -18.45 42.64
CA ILE A 731 15.47 -19.70 42.86
C ILE A 731 15.95 -19.83 44.30
N TRP A 732 16.51 -18.77 44.89
CA TRP A 732 17.09 -18.80 46.24
C TRP A 732 16.05 -18.44 47.30
N HIS A 733 15.49 -17.23 47.27
CA HIS A 733 14.54 -16.77 48.30
C HIS A 733 13.29 -17.65 48.35
N PHE A 734 12.64 -17.89 47.20
CA PHE A 734 11.46 -18.75 47.11
C PHE A 734 11.75 -20.21 47.49
N PHE A 735 12.99 -20.70 47.36
CA PHE A 735 13.31 -22.02 47.91
C PHE A 735 13.19 -22.03 49.43
N PHE A 736 13.86 -21.11 50.14
CA PHE A 736 13.84 -21.08 51.61
C PHE A 736 12.51 -20.66 52.24
N VAL A 737 11.65 -19.96 51.48
CA VAL A 737 10.34 -19.47 51.92
C VAL A 737 9.17 -20.35 51.45
N ILE A 738 9.20 -20.93 50.24
CA ILE A 738 8.07 -21.67 49.64
C ILE A 738 8.36 -23.17 49.56
N PHE A 739 9.49 -23.56 48.97
CA PHE A 739 9.76 -24.95 48.58
C PHE A 739 10.52 -25.77 49.62
N HIS A 740 11.05 -25.16 50.68
CA HIS A 740 11.77 -25.86 51.74
C HIS A 740 10.84 -26.90 52.42
N PRO A 741 11.22 -28.19 52.52
CA PRO A 741 10.31 -29.25 52.96
C PRO A 741 9.70 -29.03 54.36
N GLU A 742 10.43 -28.38 55.27
CA GLU A 742 9.94 -28.05 56.62
C GLU A 742 8.90 -26.89 56.62
N GLU A 743 8.89 -26.05 55.58
CA GLU A 743 7.99 -24.87 55.48
C GLU A 743 6.88 -24.98 54.43
N TYR A 744 6.96 -25.93 53.51
CA TYR A 744 5.96 -26.11 52.45
C TYR A 744 4.52 -26.14 53.03
N PRO A 745 3.57 -25.36 52.49
CA PRO A 745 3.61 -24.64 51.21
C PRO A 745 4.28 -23.26 51.21
N MET A 746 4.49 -22.64 52.38
CA MET A 746 5.12 -21.31 52.52
C MET A 746 5.36 -20.96 54.00
N ASP A 747 6.49 -20.35 54.36
CA ASP A 747 6.60 -19.58 55.60
C ASP A 747 5.81 -18.27 55.47
N VAL A 748 4.86 -18.06 56.37
CA VAL A 748 4.00 -16.86 56.40
C VAL A 748 4.48 -15.82 57.43
N SER A 749 5.67 -15.98 58.01
CA SER A 749 6.25 -15.04 58.98
C SER A 749 6.42 -13.62 58.43
N TRP A 750 6.62 -13.46 57.11
CA TRP A 750 6.67 -12.16 56.42
C TRP A 750 5.30 -11.47 56.30
N LEU A 751 4.19 -12.21 56.47
CA LEU A 751 2.82 -11.70 56.53
C LEU A 751 2.29 -11.54 57.96
N SER A 752 2.64 -12.48 58.86
CA SER A 752 2.10 -12.55 60.23
C SER A 752 3.01 -11.92 61.29
N GLY A 753 4.30 -11.76 60.99
CA GLY A 753 5.37 -11.42 61.94
C GLY A 753 5.75 -12.55 62.90
N LYS A 754 5.13 -13.74 62.74
CA LYS A 754 5.15 -14.83 63.70
C LYS A 754 5.71 -16.10 63.09
N LEU A 755 6.56 -16.80 63.84
CA LEU A 755 7.10 -18.10 63.47
C LEU A 755 6.74 -19.13 64.56
N SER A 756 6.42 -20.37 64.17
CA SER A 756 6.05 -21.42 65.14
C SER A 756 7.24 -21.86 65.99
N VAL A 757 7.00 -22.32 67.22
CA VAL A 757 8.08 -22.83 68.09
C VAL A 757 8.83 -24.00 67.44
N LYS A 758 8.13 -24.91 66.75
CA LYS A 758 8.77 -26.01 66.01
C LYS A 758 9.73 -25.51 64.92
N ALA A 759 9.32 -24.53 64.11
CA ALA A 759 10.19 -23.96 63.08
C ALA A 759 11.39 -23.20 63.67
N MET A 760 11.21 -22.56 64.85
CA MET A 760 12.32 -21.98 65.61
C MET A 760 13.30 -23.05 66.14
N GLU A 761 12.83 -24.21 66.59
CA GLU A 761 13.69 -25.35 66.98
C GLU A 761 14.50 -25.89 65.79
N GLU A 762 13.88 -25.97 64.62
CA GLU A 762 14.47 -26.58 63.42
C GLU A 762 15.44 -25.65 62.67
N ARG A 763 15.23 -24.32 62.72
CA ARG A 763 16.03 -23.32 61.96
C ARG A 763 16.86 -22.39 62.85
N HIS A 764 16.38 -21.96 64.02
CA HIS A 764 17.05 -20.95 64.88
C HIS A 764 17.20 -21.42 66.35
N PRO A 765 17.76 -22.61 66.61
CA PRO A 765 17.77 -23.20 67.95
C PRO A 765 18.47 -22.31 68.99
N LEU A 766 19.57 -21.63 68.63
CA LEU A 766 20.28 -20.75 69.59
C LEU A 766 19.50 -19.47 69.91
N GLU A 767 18.66 -18.99 68.98
CA GLU A 767 17.77 -17.86 69.26
C GLU A 767 16.62 -18.30 70.17
N LEU A 768 16.00 -19.46 69.89
CA LEU A 768 14.94 -20.02 70.74
C LEU A 768 15.43 -20.28 72.16
N GLU A 769 16.65 -20.83 72.33
CA GLU A 769 17.27 -21.03 73.65
C GLU A 769 17.44 -19.72 74.44
N ARG A 770 17.52 -18.55 73.78
CA ARG A 770 17.53 -17.23 74.44
C ARG A 770 16.12 -16.72 74.71
N LEU A 771 15.23 -16.75 73.72
CA LEU A 771 13.85 -16.25 73.87
C LEU A 771 13.03 -17.07 74.88
N ALA A 772 13.35 -18.35 75.07
CA ALA A 772 12.79 -19.18 76.13
C ALA A 772 13.26 -18.75 77.54
N LYS A 773 14.52 -18.33 77.69
CA LYS A 773 15.06 -17.78 78.95
C LYS A 773 14.46 -16.42 79.28
N ASP A 774 14.15 -15.63 78.26
CA ASP A 774 13.53 -14.30 78.39
C ASP A 774 11.98 -14.36 78.53
N GLY A 775 11.37 -15.55 78.45
CA GLY A 775 9.93 -15.74 78.63
C GLY A 775 9.05 -15.28 77.46
N LEU A 776 9.60 -15.17 76.25
CA LEU A 776 8.96 -14.53 75.09
C LEU A 776 8.23 -15.49 74.13
N ILE A 777 7.72 -16.61 74.63
CA ILE A 777 6.94 -17.60 73.86
C ILE A 777 5.44 -17.35 74.08
N HIS A 778 4.64 -17.39 73.01
CA HIS A 778 3.20 -17.13 73.06
C HIS A 778 2.38 -18.33 72.55
N GLY A 779 1.34 -18.73 73.31
CA GLY A 779 0.44 -19.84 72.97
C GLY A 779 0.54 -21.00 73.96
N ASP A 780 -0.36 -21.99 73.82
CA ASP A 780 -0.43 -23.14 74.71
C ASP A 780 0.65 -24.19 74.38
N LEU A 781 1.71 -24.20 75.19
CA LEU A 781 2.84 -25.13 75.08
C LEU A 781 2.43 -26.61 75.17
N SER A 782 1.24 -26.96 75.67
CA SER A 782 0.74 -28.35 75.64
C SER A 782 0.42 -28.87 74.23
N LEU A 783 0.23 -27.95 73.27
CA LEU A 783 0.06 -28.26 71.84
C LEU A 783 1.40 -28.48 71.11
N HIS A 784 2.53 -28.23 71.77
CA HIS A 784 3.86 -28.51 71.23
C HIS A 784 4.30 -29.93 71.58
N LYS A 785 4.61 -30.74 70.55
CA LYS A 785 5.22 -32.07 70.75
C LYS A 785 6.73 -31.94 70.59
N PRO A 786 7.53 -31.98 71.68
CA PRO A 786 8.98 -31.91 71.56
C PRO A 786 9.53 -33.12 70.80
N ARG A 787 10.61 -32.90 70.04
CA ARG A 787 11.37 -33.99 69.41
C ARG A 787 11.87 -34.94 70.50
N LYS A 788 11.50 -36.23 70.43
CA LYS A 788 12.17 -37.26 71.23
C LYS A 788 13.65 -37.25 70.86
N THR A 789 14.52 -37.05 71.85
CA THR A 789 15.94 -37.36 71.73
C THR A 789 16.09 -38.84 71.39
N GLU A 790 16.93 -39.15 70.39
CA GLU A 790 17.27 -40.51 70.01
C GLU A 790 18.27 -41.10 71.01
N GLU A 791 17.77 -41.47 72.19
CA GLU A 791 18.40 -42.56 72.94
C GLU A 791 18.04 -43.90 72.30
N LYS A 792 19.08 -44.68 71.99
CA LYS A 792 19.05 -46.07 71.49
C LYS A 792 18.48 -46.32 70.09
N ARG A 793 19.42 -46.49 69.14
CA ARG A 793 19.42 -47.61 68.20
C ARG A 793 20.67 -48.47 68.40
N GLU A 794 20.60 -49.35 69.40
CA GLU A 794 21.23 -50.67 69.31
C GLU A 794 20.13 -51.66 68.91
N GLN A 795 20.46 -52.66 68.07
CA GLN A 795 19.56 -53.74 67.57
C GLN A 795 18.43 -53.22 66.65
N ASP A 796 18.38 -53.45 65.34
CA ASP A 796 18.95 -54.50 64.46
C ASP A 796 19.29 -53.94 63.06
#